data_AF-A0AA39P185-F1
#
_entry.id   AF-A0AA39P185-F1
#
_cell.length_a   1.000
_cell.length_b   1.000
_cell.length_c   1.000
_cell.angle_alpha   90.00
_cell.angle_beta   90.00
_cell.angle_gamma   90.00
#
_symmetry.space_group_name_H-M   'P 1'
#
loop_
_entity.id
_entity.type
_entity.pdbx_description
1 polymer ?
#
loop_
_entity_poly.entity_id
_entity_poly.type
_entity_poly.pdbx_seq_one_letter_code
_entity_poly.pdbx_strand_id
1 'polypeptide(L)'
;MTTNMKALLSNLDKSLSALSSTNDKKSILLAFLDKLEQDSKQPLKFLYPSSNTPKTNPNVEDTINRKALEDLIARHGLQQEMFEVERKRFGQTRLKFGTPMPPPLGRLSCANQNTSKSRFCLNDGTMSCSGCLLVRYCSKECQLKHWGSHKYDCRNTLRSPSWSPAWVREKRTPKFVNENSDGAPPGMPQGTPSIFGMGLILWGNIPAIDIINAVDNGDSRHTEQRYFLGFPSGDLRNMVRTINGLPGDYSGTIKIVLNDFSPVVVCRNLMMLSILGIVEDVEEAAEHALHLWYSIFQPLSYDPRVFPPILESKILRNLNGTPVQLTPSTTMCTTFSSNTTAFLLDRLQPKDRDPPVANNALNKIMNAPERVDYRDRYYASLKPSHRLALEAWRSYGLVLPFGAINAHMAIPNPWLFTHDDRLMLNDSAHPFDGWDFDEMFNAGKAHGTTEEDLIGCLFFYVKDQLVEFSKRLRRFKVQIYASDKDARQLPKTLKSHPAFPQSFDRIEVSNITDKNYVGMSVLSDWGPLLNKTNPHAAIIGLFMNWHLWKKSANYLSSSVGFNDAMKRMSACPSAGFSPTNPFPPDRKVTEMMKTVTLFHDTSKSFEDYLKDEKEDDISSKAGLQSRRINRIVPHRCFAKLGTKHSELPVIDSPERWYKVACLSGMAYYERYVEWG
;
A
#
# COMPACT_ATOMS: atom_id res chain seq x y z
N MET A 1 -30.38 -22.58 26.13
CA MET A 1 -29.26 -23.45 25.73
C MET A 1 -27.89 -22.94 26.22
N THR A 2 -27.86 -21.96 27.13
CA THR A 2 -26.65 -21.24 27.58
C THR A 2 -25.74 -22.05 28.53
N THR A 3 -26.24 -23.14 29.11
CA THR A 3 -25.58 -23.88 30.20
C THR A 3 -24.55 -24.93 29.74
N ASN A 4 -24.53 -25.32 28.46
CA ASN A 4 -23.68 -26.43 27.98
C ASN A 4 -22.25 -26.00 27.60
N MET A 5 -22.07 -24.84 26.93
CA MET A 5 -20.77 -24.44 26.39
C MET A 5 -19.73 -24.05 27.45
N LYS A 6 -20.13 -23.34 28.51
CA LYS A 6 -19.23 -22.99 29.62
C LYS A 6 -18.66 -24.23 30.32
N ALA A 7 -19.49 -25.27 30.48
CA ALA A 7 -19.05 -26.56 31.05
C ALA A 7 -18.08 -27.30 30.12
N LEU A 8 -18.37 -27.30 28.81
CA LEU A 8 -17.48 -27.86 27.77
C LEU A 8 -16.11 -27.16 27.77
N LEU A 9 -16.08 -25.83 27.79
CA LEU A 9 -14.84 -25.05 27.84
C LEU A 9 -14.06 -25.26 29.15
N SER A 10 -14.75 -25.36 30.30
CA SER A 10 -14.10 -25.68 31.58
C SER A 10 -13.50 -27.08 31.60
N ASN A 11 -14.17 -28.07 31.00
CA ASN A 11 -13.65 -29.43 30.88
C ASN A 11 -12.44 -29.49 29.91
N LEU A 12 -12.49 -28.73 28.82
CA LEU A 12 -11.36 -28.58 27.92
C LEU A 12 -10.17 -27.93 28.66
N ASP A 13 -10.40 -26.88 29.44
CA ASP A 13 -9.35 -26.22 30.23
C ASP A 13 -8.65 -27.16 31.20
N LYS A 14 -9.42 -27.98 31.92
CA LYS A 14 -8.87 -29.03 32.80
C LYS A 14 -8.03 -30.04 32.02
N SER A 15 -8.53 -30.48 30.86
CA SER A 15 -7.85 -31.45 30.00
C SER A 15 -6.54 -30.90 29.45
N LEU A 16 -6.53 -29.64 29.01
CA LEU A 16 -5.33 -28.96 28.53
C LEU A 16 -4.33 -28.67 29.67
N SER A 17 -4.82 -28.33 30.86
CA SER A 17 -3.98 -28.07 32.04
C SER A 17 -3.28 -29.33 32.56
N ALA A 18 -3.86 -30.51 32.33
CA ALA A 18 -3.28 -31.79 32.73
C ALA A 18 -2.12 -32.26 31.82
N LEU A 19 -1.87 -31.57 30.71
CA LEU A 19 -0.85 -31.93 29.72
C LEU A 19 0.37 -30.99 29.80
N SER A 20 1.55 -31.57 29.62
CA SER A 20 2.82 -30.82 29.53
C SER A 20 3.28 -30.58 28.08
N SER A 21 2.88 -31.46 27.15
CA SER A 21 3.24 -31.40 25.72
C SER A 21 2.28 -30.49 24.93
N THR A 22 2.83 -29.53 24.19
CA THR A 22 2.06 -28.68 23.26
C THR A 22 1.37 -29.50 22.17
N ASN A 23 2.01 -30.60 21.70
CA ASN A 23 1.44 -31.46 20.67
C ASN A 23 0.22 -32.25 21.17
N ASP A 24 0.25 -32.66 22.44
CA ASP A 24 -0.87 -33.39 23.05
C ASP A 24 -2.04 -32.43 23.29
N LYS A 25 -1.73 -31.23 23.78
CA LYS A 25 -2.72 -30.14 23.95
C LYS A 25 -3.40 -29.79 22.63
N LYS A 26 -2.61 -29.67 21.55
CA LYS A 26 -3.11 -29.48 20.19
C LYS A 26 -4.06 -30.61 19.78
N SER A 27 -3.66 -31.86 19.98
CA SER A 27 -4.46 -33.02 19.60
C SER A 27 -5.82 -33.06 20.31
N ILE A 28 -5.85 -32.76 21.61
CA ILE A 28 -7.10 -32.65 22.39
C ILE A 28 -7.98 -31.50 21.89
N LEU A 29 -7.39 -30.33 21.64
CA LEU A 29 -8.13 -29.18 21.14
C LEU A 29 -8.75 -29.48 19.77
N LEU A 30 -8.00 -30.09 18.85
CA LEU A 30 -8.52 -30.45 17.53
C LEU A 30 -9.67 -31.45 17.60
N ALA A 31 -9.55 -32.48 18.45
CA ALA A 31 -10.61 -33.46 18.67
C ALA A 31 -11.87 -32.84 19.29
N PHE A 32 -11.70 -31.88 20.21
CA PHE A 32 -12.80 -31.11 20.77
C PHE A 32 -13.54 -30.30 19.67
N LEU A 33 -12.79 -29.68 18.77
CA LEU A 33 -13.36 -28.92 17.64
C LEU A 33 -14.08 -29.83 16.63
N ASP A 34 -13.53 -31.03 16.34
CA ASP A 34 -14.20 -32.02 15.48
C ASP A 34 -15.55 -32.44 16.06
N LYS A 35 -15.62 -32.63 17.38
CA LYS A 35 -16.86 -32.99 18.06
C LYS A 35 -17.90 -31.86 17.97
N LEU A 36 -17.49 -30.61 18.17
CA LEU A 36 -18.37 -29.45 18.02
C LEU A 36 -18.92 -29.30 16.59
N GLU A 37 -18.11 -29.61 15.57
CA GLU A 37 -18.51 -29.54 14.17
C GLU A 37 -19.56 -30.60 13.81
N GLN A 38 -19.40 -31.85 14.27
CA GLN A 38 -20.37 -32.92 14.06
C GLN A 38 -21.74 -32.60 14.65
N ASP A 39 -21.77 -31.85 15.75
CA ASP A 39 -22.98 -31.47 16.46
C ASP A 39 -23.68 -30.22 15.86
N SER A 40 -22.98 -29.38 15.09
CA SER A 40 -23.54 -28.12 14.55
C SER A 40 -24.06 -28.26 13.11
N LYS A 41 -25.34 -28.60 12.93
CA LYS A 41 -26.03 -28.44 11.64
C LYS A 41 -26.61 -27.03 11.53
N GLN A 42 -26.07 -26.15 10.67
CA GLN A 42 -26.72 -24.89 10.28
C GLN A 42 -26.75 -24.67 8.76
N PRO A 43 -27.77 -23.94 8.23
CA PRO A 43 -28.03 -23.83 6.79
C PRO A 43 -27.25 -22.71 6.08
N LEU A 44 -27.22 -22.82 4.75
CA LEU A 44 -26.57 -21.91 3.78
C LEU A 44 -27.06 -20.45 3.88
N LYS A 45 -26.15 -19.46 3.78
CA LYS A 45 -26.47 -18.03 3.62
C LYS A 45 -26.56 -17.66 2.12
N PHE A 46 -27.55 -16.86 1.73
CA PHE A 46 -27.70 -16.27 0.37
C PHE A 46 -27.31 -14.79 0.36
N LEU A 47 -26.64 -14.32 -0.69
CA LEU A 47 -26.00 -12.99 -0.77
C LEU A 47 -26.86 -11.86 -1.35
N TYR A 48 -28.19 -12.01 -1.37
CA TYR A 48 -29.08 -10.92 -1.75
C TYR A 48 -29.97 -10.52 -0.57
N PRO A 49 -29.93 -9.25 -0.11
CA PRO A 49 -30.97 -8.73 0.75
C PRO A 49 -32.24 -8.58 -0.08
N SER A 50 -33.18 -9.49 0.13
CA SER A 50 -34.60 -9.11 0.02
C SER A 50 -34.81 -8.02 1.07
N SER A 51 -35.53 -6.95 0.72
CA SER A 51 -35.86 -5.85 1.64
C SER A 51 -36.60 -6.29 2.91
N ASN A 52 -36.95 -7.58 3.03
CA ASN A 52 -37.67 -8.17 4.16
C ASN A 52 -36.89 -9.28 4.91
N THR A 53 -35.60 -9.51 4.67
CA THR A 53 -34.82 -10.45 5.51
C THR A 53 -34.43 -9.81 6.84
N PRO A 54 -34.81 -10.38 8.01
CA PRO A 54 -34.40 -9.84 9.30
C PRO A 54 -32.89 -9.86 9.43
N LYS A 55 -32.30 -8.73 9.84
CA LYS A 55 -30.89 -8.66 10.27
C LYS A 55 -30.74 -9.55 11.51
N THR A 56 -30.26 -10.78 11.35
CA THR A 56 -29.85 -11.59 12.49
C THR A 56 -28.53 -11.02 13.01
N ASN A 57 -28.59 -10.24 14.10
CA ASN A 57 -27.41 -9.94 14.90
C ASN A 57 -26.69 -11.26 15.23
N PRO A 58 -25.36 -11.34 15.17
CA PRO A 58 -24.65 -12.47 15.76
C PRO A 58 -25.07 -12.54 17.23
N ASN A 59 -25.60 -13.70 17.63
CA ASN A 59 -26.13 -13.93 18.96
C ASN A 59 -25.02 -13.57 19.96
N VAL A 60 -25.26 -12.66 20.91
CA VAL A 60 -24.23 -12.17 21.85
C VAL A 60 -23.59 -13.32 22.64
N GLU A 61 -24.33 -14.43 22.81
CA GLU A 61 -23.82 -15.70 23.34
C GLU A 61 -22.67 -16.29 22.49
N ASP A 62 -22.72 -16.24 21.16
CA ASP A 62 -21.64 -16.75 20.28
C ASP A 62 -20.35 -15.93 20.45
N THR A 63 -20.46 -14.61 20.58
CA THR A 63 -19.31 -13.71 20.77
C THR A 63 -18.64 -13.91 22.14
N ILE A 64 -19.44 -14.09 23.20
CA ILE A 64 -18.93 -14.35 24.56
C ILE A 64 -18.33 -15.75 24.67
N ASN A 65 -18.96 -16.76 24.06
CA ASN A 65 -18.42 -18.13 24.02
C ASN A 65 -17.12 -18.20 23.20
N ARG A 66 -17.03 -17.44 22.10
CA ARG A 66 -15.83 -17.33 21.28
C ARG A 66 -14.66 -16.69 22.02
N LYS A 67 -14.89 -15.54 22.67
CA LYS A 67 -13.83 -14.86 23.44
C LYS A 67 -13.29 -15.76 24.56
N ALA A 68 -14.16 -16.52 25.22
CA ALA A 68 -13.74 -17.48 26.23
C ALA A 68 -12.89 -18.64 25.65
N LEU A 69 -13.20 -19.11 24.45
CA LEU A 69 -12.38 -20.11 23.74
C LEU A 69 -11.04 -19.52 23.27
N GLU A 70 -11.02 -18.30 22.75
CA GLU A 70 -9.81 -17.57 22.36
C GLU A 70 -8.88 -17.36 23.58
N ASP A 71 -9.43 -16.87 24.69
CA ASP A 71 -8.71 -16.68 25.95
C ASP A 71 -8.18 -18.01 26.49
N LEU A 72 -8.95 -19.10 26.38
CA LEU A 72 -8.52 -20.44 26.76
C LEU A 72 -7.33 -20.91 25.90
N ILE A 73 -7.45 -20.81 24.58
CA ILE A 73 -6.41 -21.21 23.63
C ILE A 73 -5.13 -20.39 23.85
N ALA A 74 -5.27 -19.08 24.09
CA ALA A 74 -4.16 -18.20 24.40
C ALA A 74 -3.45 -18.57 25.71
N ARG A 75 -4.20 -18.90 26.78
CA ARG A 75 -3.64 -19.34 28.08
C ARG A 75 -2.80 -20.61 27.96
N HIS A 76 -3.12 -21.48 27.00
CA HIS A 76 -2.39 -22.73 26.76
C HIS A 76 -1.30 -22.64 25.68
N GLY A 77 -1.03 -21.44 25.13
CA GLY A 77 -0.01 -21.26 24.09
C GLY A 77 -0.37 -21.90 22.74
N LEU A 78 -1.66 -22.07 22.47
CA LEU A 78 -2.18 -22.76 21.27
C LEU A 78 -2.72 -21.78 20.22
N GLN A 79 -2.28 -20.52 20.21
CA GLN A 79 -2.83 -19.46 19.34
C GLN A 79 -2.83 -19.85 17.85
N GLN A 80 -1.87 -20.64 17.39
CA GLN A 80 -1.80 -21.14 16.01
C GLN A 80 -2.95 -22.09 15.65
N GLU A 81 -3.56 -22.76 16.63
CA GLU A 81 -4.69 -23.65 16.38
C GLU A 81 -6.01 -22.89 16.18
N MET A 82 -6.05 -21.58 16.46
CA MET A 82 -7.21 -20.75 16.12
C MET A 82 -7.49 -20.72 14.61
N PHE A 83 -6.47 -20.88 13.76
CA PHE A 83 -6.69 -20.98 12.32
C PHE A 83 -7.50 -22.22 11.94
N GLU A 84 -7.33 -23.33 12.67
CA GLU A 84 -8.16 -24.53 12.49
C GLU A 84 -9.59 -24.32 12.95
N VAL A 85 -9.78 -23.58 14.06
CA VAL A 85 -11.11 -23.18 14.54
C VAL A 85 -11.84 -22.38 13.47
N GLU A 86 -11.20 -21.33 12.95
CA GLU A 86 -11.82 -20.45 11.94
C GLU A 86 -12.06 -21.19 10.61
N ARG A 87 -11.14 -22.07 10.19
CA ARG A 87 -11.33 -22.89 8.99
C ARG A 87 -12.57 -23.79 9.09
N LYS A 88 -12.71 -24.54 10.18
CA LYS A 88 -13.85 -25.44 10.38
C LYS A 88 -15.17 -24.65 10.39
N ARG A 89 -15.17 -23.48 11.01
CA ARG A 89 -16.32 -22.58 11.04
C ARG A 89 -16.70 -22.03 9.66
N PHE A 90 -15.71 -21.64 8.85
CA PHE A 90 -15.97 -21.14 7.51
C PHE A 90 -16.50 -22.24 6.58
N GLY A 91 -16.02 -23.48 6.73
CA GLY A 91 -16.53 -24.64 6.00
C GLY A 91 -18.05 -24.88 6.14
N GLN A 92 -18.64 -24.39 7.24
CA GLN A 92 -20.08 -24.47 7.51
C GLN A 92 -20.89 -23.37 6.81
N THR A 93 -20.26 -22.26 6.38
CA THR A 93 -20.92 -21.09 5.79
C THR A 93 -20.70 -21.04 4.28
N ARG A 94 -21.26 -22.00 3.52
CA ARG A 94 -21.19 -21.94 2.05
C ARG A 94 -22.18 -20.92 1.51
N LEU A 95 -21.67 -19.82 0.97
CA LEU A 95 -22.45 -18.84 0.23
C LEU A 95 -22.73 -19.39 -1.17
N LYS A 96 -24.01 -19.57 -1.54
CA LYS A 96 -24.41 -19.86 -2.93
C LYS A 96 -24.70 -18.54 -3.64
N PHE A 97 -23.93 -18.21 -4.67
CA PHE A 97 -24.24 -17.13 -5.59
C PHE A 97 -24.87 -17.68 -6.87
N GLY A 98 -25.98 -17.08 -7.30
CA GLY A 98 -26.66 -17.40 -8.57
C GLY A 98 -26.36 -16.45 -9.72
N THR A 99 -25.55 -15.41 -9.50
CA THR A 99 -25.28 -14.36 -10.49
C THR A 99 -23.84 -14.47 -10.99
N PRO A 100 -23.60 -14.45 -12.32
CA PRO A 100 -22.25 -14.39 -12.87
C PRO A 100 -21.56 -13.09 -12.40
N MET A 101 -20.46 -13.25 -11.67
CA MET A 101 -19.56 -12.13 -11.36
C MET A 101 -18.86 -11.67 -12.65
N PRO A 102 -18.57 -10.37 -12.83
CA PRO A 102 -17.74 -9.94 -13.93
C PRO A 102 -16.37 -10.63 -13.83
N PRO A 103 -15.78 -11.06 -14.97
CA PRO A 103 -14.42 -11.58 -14.95
C PRO A 103 -13.42 -10.47 -14.57
N PRO A 104 -12.20 -10.84 -14.12
CA PRO A 104 -11.14 -9.87 -13.90
C PRO A 104 -10.96 -8.97 -15.13
N LEU A 105 -10.81 -7.66 -14.91
CA LEU A 105 -10.74 -6.68 -15.99
C LEU A 105 -9.40 -6.72 -16.70
N GLY A 106 -9.35 -7.40 -17.85
CA GLY A 106 -8.18 -7.38 -18.73
C GLY A 106 -8.08 -6.12 -19.59
N ARG A 107 -9.20 -5.43 -19.85
CA ARG A 107 -9.27 -4.16 -20.60
C ARG A 107 -10.44 -3.33 -20.09
N LEU A 108 -10.46 -2.03 -20.40
CA LEU A 108 -11.60 -1.17 -20.05
C LEU A 108 -12.85 -1.58 -20.85
N SER A 109 -13.84 -2.11 -20.14
CA SER A 109 -15.15 -2.45 -20.71
C SER A 109 -15.98 -1.21 -21.02
N CYS A 110 -17.00 -1.39 -21.85
CA CYS A 110 -18.00 -0.38 -22.15
C CYS A 110 -18.70 0.13 -20.87
N ALA A 111 -18.77 1.45 -20.73
CA ALA A 111 -19.36 2.10 -19.56
C ALA A 111 -20.91 2.03 -19.52
N ASN A 112 -21.56 1.55 -20.59
CA ASN A 112 -23.01 1.38 -20.61
C ASN A 112 -23.45 0.24 -19.69
N GLN A 113 -23.78 0.62 -18.46
CA GLN A 113 -24.15 -0.27 -17.38
C GLN A 113 -25.37 0.30 -16.66
N ASN A 114 -26.25 -0.59 -16.23
CA ASN A 114 -27.42 -0.26 -15.44
C ASN A 114 -27.54 -1.27 -14.30
N THR A 115 -27.07 -0.85 -13.12
CA THR A 115 -27.02 -1.67 -11.92
C THR A 115 -28.42 -2.05 -11.43
N SER A 116 -29.37 -1.11 -11.45
CA SER A 116 -30.76 -1.37 -11.00
C SER A 116 -31.52 -2.35 -11.88
N LYS A 117 -31.12 -2.50 -13.15
CA LYS A 117 -31.69 -3.47 -14.10
C LYS A 117 -30.76 -4.66 -14.35
N SER A 118 -29.66 -4.79 -13.61
CA SER A 118 -28.62 -5.82 -13.79
C SER A 118 -28.16 -6.01 -15.24
N ARG A 119 -28.03 -4.90 -15.98
CA ARG A 119 -27.63 -4.89 -17.40
C ARG A 119 -26.22 -4.32 -17.54
N PHE A 120 -25.30 -5.12 -18.05
CA PHE A 120 -23.89 -4.73 -18.22
C PHE A 120 -23.43 -5.04 -19.63
N CYS A 121 -22.84 -4.07 -20.32
CA CYS A 121 -22.17 -4.30 -21.59
C CYS A 121 -20.71 -4.67 -21.34
N LEU A 122 -20.35 -5.93 -21.61
CA LEU A 122 -18.99 -6.45 -21.37
C LEU A 122 -18.04 -6.24 -22.56
N ASN A 123 -18.52 -5.71 -23.68
CA ASN A 123 -17.68 -5.41 -24.84
C ASN A 123 -16.64 -4.33 -24.50
N ASP A 124 -15.47 -4.40 -25.12
CA ASP A 124 -14.41 -3.40 -24.99
C ASP A 124 -14.91 -1.97 -25.31
N GLY A 125 -14.52 -1.02 -24.46
CA GLY A 125 -14.78 0.39 -24.68
C GLY A 125 -13.78 0.97 -25.68
N THR A 126 -14.14 1.06 -26.95
CA THR A 126 -13.24 1.54 -28.01
C THR A 126 -13.40 3.04 -28.30
N MET A 127 -14.52 3.66 -27.93
CA MET A 127 -14.82 5.07 -28.21
C MET A 127 -14.89 5.89 -26.92
N SER A 128 -13.96 6.83 -26.72
CA SER A 128 -13.98 7.71 -25.55
C SER A 128 -15.12 8.73 -25.60
N CYS A 129 -15.71 9.03 -24.44
CA CYS A 129 -16.60 10.18 -24.30
C CYS A 129 -15.83 11.46 -24.62
N SER A 130 -16.19 12.16 -25.71
CA SER A 130 -15.48 13.35 -26.17
C SER A 130 -15.49 14.51 -25.16
N GLY A 131 -16.42 14.52 -24.20
CA GLY A 131 -16.51 15.58 -23.21
C GLY A 131 -15.60 15.39 -21.99
N CYS A 132 -15.51 14.16 -21.46
CA CYS A 132 -14.76 13.89 -20.22
C CYS A 132 -13.54 13.00 -20.37
N LEU A 133 -13.51 12.17 -21.41
CA LEU A 133 -12.50 11.14 -21.66
C LEU A 133 -12.37 10.09 -20.55
N LEU A 134 -13.11 10.20 -19.43
CA LEU A 134 -13.11 9.27 -18.29
C LEU A 134 -13.78 7.92 -18.58
N VAL A 135 -14.68 7.86 -19.56
CA VAL A 135 -15.44 6.65 -19.88
C VAL A 135 -15.37 6.34 -21.36
N ARG A 136 -15.50 5.06 -21.70
CA ARG A 136 -15.49 4.58 -23.08
C ARG A 136 -16.67 3.68 -23.38
N TYR A 137 -17.02 3.60 -24.65
CA TYR A 137 -18.18 2.87 -25.16
C TYR A 137 -17.77 1.97 -26.32
N CYS A 138 -18.42 0.82 -26.45
CA CYS A 138 -18.23 -0.06 -27.61
C CYS A 138 -18.96 0.46 -28.87
N SER A 139 -19.91 1.39 -28.69
CA SER A 139 -20.78 1.90 -29.75
C SER A 139 -21.47 3.21 -29.34
N LYS A 140 -21.94 3.97 -30.33
CA LYS A 140 -22.71 5.21 -30.11
C LYS A 140 -24.05 4.93 -29.43
N GLU A 141 -24.67 3.79 -29.72
CA GLU A 141 -25.92 3.35 -29.09
C GLU A 141 -25.73 3.12 -27.59
N CYS A 142 -24.62 2.52 -27.18
CA CYS A 142 -24.27 2.36 -25.78
C CYS A 142 -24.03 3.70 -25.08
N GLN A 143 -23.36 4.64 -25.76
CA GLN A 143 -23.19 6.00 -25.24
C GLN A 143 -24.54 6.70 -25.00
N LEU A 144 -25.46 6.64 -25.98
CA LEU A 144 -26.79 7.26 -25.86
C LEU A 144 -27.60 6.64 -24.71
N LYS A 145 -27.53 5.31 -24.53
CA LYS A 145 -28.19 4.61 -23.42
C LYS A 145 -27.61 5.00 -22.05
N HIS A 146 -26.30 5.17 -21.95
CA HIS A 146 -25.64 5.58 -20.71
C HIS A 146 -25.77 7.08 -20.40
N TRP A 147 -26.02 7.92 -21.41
CA TRP A 147 -25.99 9.38 -21.28
C TRP A 147 -26.89 9.93 -20.16
N GLY A 148 -28.04 9.28 -19.91
CA GLY A 148 -28.98 9.69 -18.87
C GLY A 148 -28.36 9.82 -17.47
N SER A 149 -27.50 8.87 -17.08
CA SER A 149 -26.73 8.92 -15.83
C SER A 149 -25.37 9.60 -16.01
N HIS A 150 -24.67 9.33 -17.10
CA HIS A 150 -23.31 9.84 -17.30
C HIS A 150 -23.23 11.38 -17.42
N LYS A 151 -24.28 12.05 -17.90
CA LYS A 151 -24.27 13.51 -18.09
C LYS A 151 -23.94 14.30 -16.83
N TYR A 152 -24.23 13.76 -15.64
CA TYR A 152 -23.94 14.41 -14.36
C TYR A 152 -22.43 14.44 -14.08
N ASP A 153 -21.75 13.31 -14.28
CA ASP A 153 -20.28 13.23 -14.19
C ASP A 153 -19.62 14.04 -15.31
N CYS A 154 -20.13 13.88 -16.53
CA CYS A 154 -19.61 14.59 -17.69
C CYS A 154 -19.78 16.10 -17.53
N ARG A 155 -20.81 16.61 -16.85
CA ARG A 155 -20.98 18.06 -16.64
C ARG A 155 -20.64 18.51 -15.21
N ASN A 156 -19.93 17.67 -14.45
CA ASN A 156 -19.57 17.98 -13.07
C ASN A 156 -18.73 19.27 -13.02
N THR A 157 -19.02 20.13 -12.04
CA THR A 157 -18.37 21.43 -11.84
C THR A 157 -16.86 21.31 -11.61
N LEU A 158 -16.38 20.20 -11.04
CA LEU A 158 -14.95 19.90 -10.88
C LEU A 158 -14.22 19.77 -12.21
N ARG A 159 -14.92 19.40 -13.29
CA ARG A 159 -14.34 19.36 -14.63
C ARG A 159 -14.36 20.71 -15.34
N SER A 160 -14.91 21.76 -14.72
CA SER A 160 -14.85 23.08 -15.33
C SER A 160 -13.40 23.59 -15.35
N PRO A 161 -12.86 24.05 -16.50
CA PRO A 161 -11.59 24.75 -16.54
C PRO A 161 -11.56 26.00 -15.64
N SER A 162 -12.72 26.62 -15.42
CA SER A 162 -12.89 27.79 -14.55
C SER A 162 -13.16 27.45 -13.08
N TRP A 163 -13.19 26.17 -12.69
CA TRP A 163 -13.34 25.84 -11.27
C TRP A 163 -12.16 26.39 -10.48
N SER A 164 -12.47 26.95 -9.32
CA SER A 164 -11.53 27.52 -8.37
C SER A 164 -11.83 26.98 -6.97
N PRO A 165 -10.85 26.90 -6.08
CA PRO A 165 -11.05 26.49 -4.69
C PRO A 165 -12.10 27.30 -3.92
N ALA A 166 -12.70 26.68 -2.89
CA ALA A 166 -13.68 27.31 -2.01
C ALA A 166 -13.18 28.64 -1.43
N TRP A 167 -11.98 28.68 -0.84
CA TRP A 167 -11.44 29.89 -0.23
C TRP A 167 -11.22 31.03 -1.24
N VAL A 168 -10.95 30.72 -2.51
CA VAL A 168 -10.82 31.71 -3.59
C VAL A 168 -12.18 32.31 -3.93
N ARG A 169 -13.20 31.46 -4.10
CA ARG A 169 -14.58 31.91 -4.40
C ARG A 169 -15.16 32.74 -3.25
N GLU A 170 -14.89 32.33 -2.02
CA GLU A 170 -15.38 32.94 -0.78
C GLU A 170 -14.51 34.12 -0.32
N LYS A 171 -13.39 34.40 -0.99
CA LYS A 171 -12.43 35.46 -0.65
C LYS A 171 -11.96 35.41 0.81
N ARG A 172 -11.72 34.22 1.34
CA ARG A 172 -11.26 33.99 2.72
C ARG A 172 -9.83 33.46 2.75
N THR A 173 -9.17 33.64 3.88
CA THR A 173 -7.88 32.97 4.14
C THR A 173 -8.10 31.46 4.31
N PRO A 174 -7.36 30.61 3.60
CA PRO A 174 -7.48 29.17 3.76
C PRO A 174 -6.94 28.70 5.11
N LYS A 175 -7.49 27.62 5.65
CA LYS A 175 -7.14 27.08 6.98
C LYS A 175 -5.66 26.75 7.13
N PHE A 176 -5.04 26.18 6.09
CA PHE A 176 -3.62 25.83 6.09
C PHE A 176 -2.65 27.03 6.15
N VAL A 177 -3.14 28.27 6.11
CA VAL A 177 -2.32 29.50 6.30
C VAL A 177 -2.42 30.02 7.74
N ASN A 178 -3.55 29.80 8.42
CA ASN A 178 -3.86 30.42 9.71
C ASN A 178 -3.50 29.57 10.93
N GLU A 179 -2.91 28.39 10.76
CA GLU A 179 -2.72 27.45 11.86
C GLU A 179 -1.40 27.67 12.63
N ASN A 180 -1.52 28.38 13.76
CA ASN A 180 -0.74 28.16 14.98
C ASN A 180 -1.33 27.00 15.83
N SER A 181 -2.24 26.21 15.27
CA SER A 181 -3.09 25.29 16.00
C SER A 181 -3.16 23.96 15.27
N ASP A 182 -2.20 23.09 15.55
CA ASP A 182 -2.33 21.64 15.65
C ASP A 182 -0.93 21.12 16.05
N GLY A 183 -0.86 20.34 17.13
CA GLY A 183 0.42 19.88 17.66
C GLY A 183 1.18 19.04 16.63
N ALA A 184 2.48 19.27 16.49
CA ALA A 184 3.35 18.41 15.70
C ALA A 184 3.23 16.95 16.18
N PRO A 185 3.33 15.94 15.29
CA PRO A 185 3.39 14.54 15.70
C PRO A 185 4.46 14.32 16.78
N PRO A 186 4.26 13.41 17.75
CA PRO A 186 5.25 13.13 18.79
C PRO A 186 6.63 12.84 18.21
N GLY A 187 7.66 13.53 18.70
CA GLY A 187 9.04 13.40 18.21
C GLY A 187 9.41 14.27 17.00
N MET A 188 8.47 15.05 16.45
CA MET A 188 8.72 16.02 15.38
C MET A 188 8.85 17.46 15.91
N PRO A 189 9.60 18.35 15.22
CA PRO A 189 9.68 19.77 15.58
C PRO A 189 8.34 20.51 15.48
N GLN A 190 8.18 21.59 16.26
CA GLN A 190 7.05 22.52 16.14
C GLN A 190 6.99 23.11 14.71
N GLY A 191 5.79 23.14 14.12
CA GLY A 191 5.56 23.57 12.73
C GLY A 191 5.39 22.45 11.70
N THR A 192 5.41 21.18 12.12
CA THR A 192 5.08 20.03 11.27
C THR A 192 3.57 20.02 10.92
N PRO A 193 3.17 19.79 9.65
CA PRO A 193 1.76 19.77 9.27
C PRO A 193 0.93 18.76 10.06
N SER A 194 -0.33 19.09 10.36
CA SER A 194 -1.24 18.22 11.09
C SER A 194 -1.72 17.03 10.24
N ILE A 195 -1.75 15.85 10.86
CA ILE A 195 -2.27 14.62 10.26
C ILE A 195 -3.75 14.50 10.65
N PHE A 196 -4.65 14.46 9.67
CA PHE A 196 -6.07 14.20 9.91
C PHE A 196 -6.41 12.75 9.57
N GLY A 197 -7.03 12.03 10.50
CA GLY A 197 -7.18 10.58 10.45
C GLY A 197 -6.14 9.86 11.30
N MET A 198 -5.99 8.55 11.12
CA MET A 198 -5.12 7.75 12.01
C MET A 198 -3.64 7.79 11.64
N GLY A 199 -3.31 8.20 10.41
CA GLY A 199 -1.91 8.41 10.00
C GLY A 199 -1.10 7.13 9.72
N LEU A 200 -1.72 5.96 9.59
CA LEU A 200 -0.98 4.75 9.23
C LEU A 200 -0.62 4.78 7.73
N ILE A 201 0.64 4.51 7.45
CA ILE A 201 1.21 4.46 6.09
C ILE A 201 1.00 3.05 5.53
N LEU A 202 -0.20 2.77 5.02
CA LEU A 202 -0.57 1.42 4.53
C LEU A 202 -0.32 1.22 3.03
N TRP A 203 -0.12 2.29 2.28
CA TRP A 203 0.18 2.28 0.85
C TRP A 203 1.66 2.54 0.55
N GLY A 204 2.46 2.69 1.60
CA GLY A 204 3.84 3.13 1.55
C GLY A 204 3.97 4.63 1.21
N ASN A 205 5.10 5.22 1.57
CA ASN A 205 5.38 6.66 1.44
C ASN A 205 6.69 6.94 0.67
N ILE A 206 7.28 5.91 0.06
CA ILE A 206 8.49 6.01 -0.74
C ILE A 206 8.21 5.60 -2.20
N PRO A 207 8.97 6.12 -3.18
CA PRO A 207 8.98 5.55 -4.54
C PRO A 207 9.24 4.04 -4.55
N ALA A 208 8.50 3.31 -5.39
CA ALA A 208 8.71 1.89 -5.62
C ALA A 208 10.02 1.69 -6.41
N ILE A 209 10.97 0.95 -5.84
CA ILE A 209 12.32 0.78 -6.40
C ILE A 209 12.65 -0.68 -6.71
N ASP A 210 13.31 -0.89 -7.85
CA ASP A 210 14.05 -2.12 -8.12
C ASP A 210 15.44 -1.99 -7.47
N ILE A 211 15.68 -2.74 -6.40
CA ILE A 211 16.92 -2.63 -5.62
C ILE A 211 18.06 -3.46 -6.22
N ILE A 212 17.75 -4.38 -7.13
CA ILE A 212 18.78 -5.08 -7.91
C ILE A 212 19.25 -4.16 -9.04
N ASN A 213 18.29 -3.54 -9.75
CA ASN A 213 18.49 -2.75 -10.96
C ASN A 213 19.52 -3.42 -11.87
N ALA A 214 19.20 -4.64 -12.33
CA ALA A 214 20.14 -5.51 -13.02
C ALA A 214 20.68 -4.83 -14.28
N VAL A 215 19.79 -4.28 -15.13
CA VAL A 215 20.16 -3.73 -16.44
C VAL A 215 21.20 -2.61 -16.34
N ASP A 216 21.03 -1.67 -15.40
CA ASP A 216 21.95 -0.53 -15.28
C ASP A 216 23.22 -0.84 -14.48
N ASN A 217 23.24 -1.93 -13.70
CA ASN A 217 24.39 -2.30 -12.86
C ASN A 217 25.50 -3.09 -13.59
N GLY A 218 25.31 -3.45 -14.86
CA GLY A 218 26.38 -3.91 -15.76
C GLY A 218 27.00 -5.27 -15.43
N ASP A 219 26.36 -6.13 -14.64
CA ASP A 219 26.89 -7.48 -14.33
C ASP A 219 26.44 -8.48 -15.42
N SER A 220 27.33 -8.82 -16.34
CA SER A 220 27.05 -9.72 -17.48
C SER A 220 26.41 -11.10 -17.14
N ARG A 221 26.29 -11.50 -15.85
CA ARG A 221 25.72 -12.79 -15.40
C ARG A 221 24.43 -12.71 -14.59
N HIS A 222 23.63 -11.64 -14.73
CA HIS A 222 22.39 -11.44 -13.97
C HIS A 222 21.37 -12.60 -14.00
N THR A 223 21.33 -13.40 -15.07
CA THR A 223 20.32 -14.46 -15.25
C THR A 223 20.51 -15.66 -14.32
N GLU A 224 21.74 -15.95 -13.88
CA GLU A 224 22.07 -17.10 -13.03
C GLU A 224 22.44 -16.70 -11.60
N GLN A 225 22.59 -15.40 -11.35
CA GLN A 225 23.05 -14.85 -10.08
C GLN A 225 22.09 -15.18 -8.93
N ARG A 226 22.64 -15.55 -7.78
CA ARG A 226 21.87 -15.67 -6.55
C ARG A 226 21.79 -14.31 -5.88
N TYR A 227 20.58 -13.90 -5.50
CA TYR A 227 20.36 -12.62 -4.83
C TYR A 227 19.85 -12.84 -3.41
N PHE A 228 20.46 -12.14 -2.47
CA PHE A 228 20.04 -12.09 -1.08
C PHE A 228 19.59 -10.67 -0.75
N LEU A 229 18.28 -10.49 -0.54
CA LEU A 229 17.63 -9.19 -0.43
C LEU A 229 17.03 -9.01 0.98
N GLY A 230 17.22 -7.83 1.56
CA GLY A 230 16.63 -7.45 2.84
C GLY A 230 15.71 -6.24 2.70
N PHE A 231 14.48 -6.36 3.21
CA PHE A 231 13.49 -5.29 3.33
C PHE A 231 13.06 -5.15 4.81
N PRO A 232 13.84 -4.43 5.65
CA PRO A 232 13.55 -4.32 7.08
C PRO A 232 12.29 -3.51 7.43
N SER A 233 11.71 -2.79 6.46
CA SER A 233 10.55 -1.88 6.60
C SER A 233 9.36 -2.23 5.68
N GLY A 234 9.28 -3.48 5.19
CA GLY A 234 8.02 -4.09 4.77
C GLY A 234 7.28 -3.52 3.54
N ASP A 235 7.85 -2.60 2.76
CA ASP A 235 7.16 -2.08 1.57
C ASP A 235 7.17 -3.11 0.43
N LEU A 236 6.03 -3.75 0.21
CA LEU A 236 5.90 -4.82 -0.77
C LEU A 236 6.11 -4.32 -2.21
N ARG A 237 5.98 -3.01 -2.48
CA ARG A 237 6.19 -2.45 -3.83
C ARG A 237 7.63 -2.63 -4.30
N ASN A 238 8.60 -2.49 -3.39
CA ASN A 238 10.01 -2.67 -3.72
C ASN A 238 10.30 -4.13 -4.08
N MET A 239 9.70 -5.09 -3.34
CA MET A 239 9.81 -6.51 -3.66
C MET A 239 9.16 -6.83 -5.03
N VAL A 240 7.98 -6.29 -5.30
CA VAL A 240 7.28 -6.47 -6.59
C VAL A 240 8.12 -5.92 -7.73
N ARG A 241 8.59 -4.67 -7.63
CA ARG A 241 9.45 -4.02 -8.65
C ARG A 241 10.73 -4.79 -8.87
N THR A 242 11.40 -5.20 -7.80
CA THR A 242 12.68 -5.92 -7.88
C THR A 242 12.53 -7.28 -8.57
N ILE A 243 11.50 -8.06 -8.20
CA ILE A 243 11.27 -9.36 -8.86
C ILE A 243 10.83 -9.16 -10.31
N ASN A 244 10.02 -8.14 -10.62
CA ASN A 244 9.58 -7.84 -11.99
C ASN A 244 10.69 -7.25 -12.87
N GLY A 245 11.70 -6.59 -12.28
CA GLY A 245 12.86 -6.03 -12.99
C GLY A 245 13.87 -7.07 -13.48
N LEU A 246 13.81 -8.31 -12.97
CA LEU A 246 14.70 -9.39 -13.41
C LEU A 246 14.45 -9.79 -14.88
N PRO A 247 15.46 -10.34 -15.57
CA PRO A 247 15.28 -10.91 -16.90
C PRO A 247 14.23 -12.03 -16.94
N GLY A 248 13.51 -12.16 -18.06
CA GLY A 248 12.45 -13.17 -18.22
C GLY A 248 12.96 -14.62 -18.15
N ASP A 249 14.23 -14.84 -18.45
CA ASP A 249 14.96 -16.12 -18.44
C ASP A 249 15.78 -16.33 -17.16
N TYR A 250 15.56 -15.51 -16.12
CA TYR A 250 16.24 -15.67 -14.84
C TYR A 250 16.03 -17.08 -14.25
N SER A 251 17.15 -17.75 -13.93
CA SER A 251 17.21 -19.14 -13.46
C SER A 251 17.90 -19.29 -12.09
N GLY A 252 18.45 -18.20 -11.56
CA GLY A 252 19.08 -18.11 -10.25
C GLY A 252 18.11 -18.34 -9.08
N THR A 253 18.60 -18.10 -7.86
CA THR A 253 17.81 -18.23 -6.62
C THR A 253 17.77 -16.90 -5.88
N ILE A 254 16.59 -16.54 -5.42
CA ILE A 254 16.34 -15.29 -4.70
C ILE A 254 15.97 -15.63 -3.26
N LYS A 255 16.70 -15.12 -2.29
CA LYS A 255 16.33 -15.16 -0.87
C LYS A 255 15.95 -13.77 -0.41
N ILE A 256 14.79 -13.64 0.21
CA ILE A 256 14.21 -12.36 0.60
C ILE A 256 13.91 -12.40 2.09
N VAL A 257 14.44 -11.46 2.85
CA VAL A 257 13.96 -11.17 4.20
C VAL A 257 13.00 -9.99 4.11
N LEU A 258 11.74 -10.22 4.46
CA LEU A 258 10.67 -9.22 4.49
C LEU A 258 10.23 -9.00 5.94
N ASN A 259 10.39 -7.79 6.45
CA ASN A 259 10.10 -7.50 7.85
C ASN A 259 9.41 -6.16 8.03
N ASP A 260 8.56 -6.07 9.04
CA ASP A 260 8.08 -4.79 9.60
C ASP A 260 7.69 -5.04 11.06
N PHE A 261 7.88 -4.07 11.96
CA PHE A 261 7.48 -4.26 13.35
C PHE A 261 5.96 -4.12 13.56
N SER A 262 5.26 -3.56 12.58
CA SER A 262 3.83 -3.28 12.60
C SER A 262 3.01 -4.51 12.22
N PRO A 263 2.18 -5.05 13.13
CA PRO A 263 1.33 -6.21 12.85
C PRO A 263 0.41 -6.01 11.64
N VAL A 264 -0.09 -4.79 11.43
CA VAL A 264 -0.97 -4.51 10.29
C VAL A 264 -0.22 -4.57 8.96
N VAL A 265 1.05 -4.15 8.90
CA VAL A 265 1.84 -4.18 7.67
C VAL A 265 2.23 -5.62 7.32
N VAL A 266 2.84 -6.35 8.27
CA VAL A 266 3.30 -7.73 8.01
C VAL A 266 2.16 -8.70 7.68
N CYS A 267 1.02 -8.57 8.37
CA CYS A 267 -0.14 -9.42 8.08
C CYS A 267 -0.78 -9.09 6.72
N ARG A 268 -0.81 -7.80 6.33
CA ARG A 268 -1.26 -7.41 4.98
C ARG A 268 -0.35 -7.97 3.90
N ASN A 269 0.97 -7.89 4.09
CA ASN A 269 1.95 -8.46 3.17
C ASN A 269 1.79 -9.97 3.04
N LEU A 270 1.63 -10.68 4.16
CA LEU A 270 1.36 -12.12 4.16
C LEU A 270 0.10 -12.45 3.34
N MET A 271 -0.98 -11.68 3.51
CA MET A 271 -2.22 -11.91 2.78
C MET A 271 -2.09 -11.62 1.28
N MET A 272 -1.45 -10.53 0.89
CA MET A 272 -1.21 -10.23 -0.52
C MET A 272 -0.36 -11.30 -1.20
N LEU A 273 0.73 -11.73 -0.55
CA LEU A 273 1.56 -12.83 -1.03
C LEU A 273 0.78 -14.15 -1.12
N SER A 274 -0.07 -14.42 -0.12
CA SER A 274 -0.94 -15.61 -0.09
C SER A 274 -1.94 -15.60 -1.25
N ILE A 275 -2.62 -14.49 -1.51
CA ILE A 275 -3.54 -14.35 -2.66
C ILE A 275 -2.78 -14.62 -3.96
N LEU A 276 -1.66 -13.93 -4.17
CA LEU A 276 -0.87 -14.00 -5.40
C LEU A 276 -0.26 -15.38 -5.62
N GLY A 277 0.08 -16.12 -4.55
CA GLY A 277 0.69 -17.44 -4.62
C GLY A 277 -0.30 -18.61 -4.71
N ILE A 278 -1.45 -18.52 -4.03
CA ILE A 278 -2.39 -19.64 -3.83
C ILE A 278 -3.54 -19.62 -4.83
N VAL A 279 -4.10 -18.45 -5.15
CA VAL A 279 -5.20 -18.37 -6.12
C VAL A 279 -4.68 -18.74 -7.50
N GLU A 280 -5.30 -19.74 -8.15
CA GLU A 280 -4.76 -20.35 -9.38
C GLU A 280 -4.76 -19.38 -10.56
N ASP A 281 -5.88 -18.68 -10.78
CA ASP A 281 -6.02 -17.66 -11.81
C ASP A 281 -5.21 -16.41 -11.42
N VAL A 282 -4.15 -16.14 -12.18
CA VAL A 282 -3.21 -15.03 -11.90
C VAL A 282 -3.83 -13.65 -12.08
N GLU A 283 -4.83 -13.51 -12.96
CA GLU A 283 -5.54 -12.24 -13.20
C GLU A 283 -6.51 -11.96 -12.05
N GLU A 284 -7.24 -12.98 -11.61
CA GLU A 284 -8.13 -12.91 -10.45
C GLU A 284 -7.33 -12.66 -9.15
N ALA A 285 -6.22 -13.36 -8.97
CA ALA A 285 -5.32 -13.16 -7.84
C ALA A 285 -4.79 -11.72 -7.78
N ALA A 286 -4.33 -11.18 -8.92
CA ALA A 286 -3.81 -9.83 -9.00
C ALA A 286 -4.86 -8.77 -8.69
N GLU A 287 -6.08 -8.93 -9.21
CA GLU A 287 -7.17 -7.98 -8.97
C GLU A 287 -7.63 -8.00 -7.50
N HIS A 288 -7.74 -9.18 -6.88
CA HIS A 288 -8.05 -9.28 -5.45
C HIS A 288 -6.93 -8.73 -4.56
N ALA A 289 -5.67 -9.00 -4.89
CA ALA A 289 -4.54 -8.43 -4.16
C ALA A 289 -4.50 -6.90 -4.29
N LEU A 290 -4.78 -6.35 -5.47
CA LEU A 290 -4.91 -4.91 -5.70
C LEU A 290 -6.00 -4.30 -4.82
N HIS A 291 -7.18 -4.90 -4.78
CA HIS A 291 -8.28 -4.40 -3.97
C HIS A 291 -7.99 -4.55 -2.47
N LEU A 292 -7.33 -5.63 -2.02
CA LEU A 292 -6.85 -5.76 -0.63
C LEU A 292 -5.89 -4.63 -0.28
N TRP A 293 -5.02 -4.28 -1.22
CA TRP A 293 -4.03 -3.22 -1.03
C TRP A 293 -4.69 -1.83 -0.96
N TYR A 294 -5.50 -1.47 -1.97
CA TYR A 294 -5.86 -0.07 -2.22
C TYR A 294 -7.36 0.28 -2.14
N SER A 295 -8.26 -0.71 -2.21
CA SER A 295 -9.71 -0.44 -2.20
C SER A 295 -10.34 -0.65 -0.83
N ILE A 296 -11.28 0.21 -0.44
CA ILE A 296 -12.04 0.03 0.82
C ILE A 296 -13.06 -1.10 0.76
N PHE A 297 -13.38 -1.59 -0.44
CA PHE A 297 -14.23 -2.77 -0.67
C PHE A 297 -13.50 -3.81 -1.51
N GLN A 298 -13.76 -5.08 -1.22
CA GLN A 298 -13.42 -6.24 -2.03
C GLN A 298 -14.57 -6.62 -2.97
N PRO A 299 -14.25 -7.27 -4.10
CA PRO A 299 -15.25 -7.94 -4.94
C PRO A 299 -15.98 -9.03 -4.13
N LEU A 300 -17.27 -9.24 -4.40
CA LEU A 300 -18.06 -10.33 -3.80
C LEU A 300 -17.48 -11.74 -4.05
N SER A 301 -16.62 -11.90 -5.05
CA SER A 301 -15.89 -13.16 -5.32
C SER A 301 -14.80 -13.46 -4.29
N TYR A 302 -14.42 -12.50 -3.44
CA TYR A 302 -13.37 -12.68 -2.43
C TYR A 302 -13.71 -13.81 -1.45
N ASP A 303 -14.92 -13.81 -0.88
CA ASP A 303 -15.37 -14.81 0.08
C ASP A 303 -15.42 -16.24 -0.47
N PRO A 304 -15.94 -16.50 -1.69
CA PRO A 304 -15.98 -17.87 -2.23
C PRO A 304 -14.69 -18.31 -2.93
N ARG A 305 -13.87 -17.41 -3.49
CA ARG A 305 -12.73 -17.79 -4.35
C ARG A 305 -11.36 -17.53 -3.75
N VAL A 306 -11.23 -16.54 -2.86
CA VAL A 306 -9.94 -16.14 -2.29
C VAL A 306 -9.79 -16.64 -0.86
N PHE A 307 -10.78 -16.37 -0.04
CA PHE A 307 -10.72 -16.64 1.38
C PHE A 307 -10.58 -18.15 1.73
N PRO A 308 -11.32 -19.09 1.09
CA PRO A 308 -11.25 -20.49 1.46
C PRO A 308 -9.89 -21.14 1.14
N PRO A 309 -9.31 -20.99 -0.07
CA PRO A 309 -7.97 -21.53 -0.36
C PRO A 309 -6.89 -21.00 0.58
N ILE A 310 -6.99 -19.73 1.00
CA ILE A 310 -6.05 -19.12 1.94
C ILE A 310 -6.17 -19.73 3.33
N LEU A 311 -7.39 -19.91 3.84
CA LEU A 311 -7.62 -20.56 5.14
C LEU A 311 -7.21 -22.05 5.15
N GLU A 312 -7.33 -22.73 4.02
CA GLU A 312 -6.89 -24.11 3.85
C GLU A 312 -5.37 -24.25 3.69
N SER A 313 -4.70 -23.15 3.37
CA SER A 313 -3.26 -23.14 3.12
C SER A 313 -2.43 -23.47 4.36
N LYS A 314 -1.28 -24.10 4.13
CA LYS A 314 -0.28 -24.33 5.19
C LYS A 314 0.40 -23.03 5.64
N ILE A 315 0.33 -21.97 4.83
CA ILE A 315 0.97 -20.67 5.08
C ILE A 315 0.44 -20.07 6.39
N LEU A 316 -0.88 -19.96 6.54
CA LEU A 316 -1.48 -19.39 7.74
C LEU A 316 -1.35 -20.28 8.99
N ARG A 317 -1.07 -21.57 8.82
CA ARG A 317 -0.91 -22.54 9.91
C ARG A 317 0.51 -22.63 10.45
N ASN A 318 1.48 -22.09 9.72
CA ASN A 318 2.91 -22.23 10.02
C ASN A 318 3.58 -20.87 10.15
N LEU A 319 3.20 -20.13 11.21
CA LEU A 319 3.75 -18.80 11.53
C LEU A 319 4.86 -18.87 12.59
N ASN A 320 5.43 -20.05 12.82
CA ASN A 320 6.44 -20.35 13.83
C ASN A 320 7.86 -20.53 13.24
N GLY A 321 8.06 -20.17 11.98
CA GLY A 321 9.32 -20.34 11.26
C GLY A 321 9.47 -21.67 10.51
N THR A 322 8.39 -22.45 10.39
CA THR A 322 8.41 -23.66 9.55
C THR A 322 8.27 -23.28 8.07
N PRO A 323 9.22 -23.66 7.19
CA PRO A 323 9.10 -23.39 5.75
C PRO A 323 7.94 -24.15 5.12
N VAL A 324 7.21 -23.48 4.25
CA VAL A 324 6.03 -24.00 3.55
C VAL A 324 6.02 -23.52 2.09
N GLN A 325 5.50 -24.35 1.18
CA GLN A 325 5.37 -23.95 -0.22
C GLN A 325 4.23 -22.94 -0.37
N LEU A 326 4.55 -21.77 -0.92
CA LEU A 326 3.58 -20.77 -1.35
C LEU A 326 3.12 -21.05 -2.79
N THR A 327 4.08 -21.41 -3.65
CA THR A 327 3.86 -21.87 -5.04
C THR A 327 4.75 -23.09 -5.29
N PRO A 328 4.71 -23.72 -6.48
CA PRO A 328 5.66 -24.78 -6.82
C PRO A 328 7.14 -24.36 -6.74
N SER A 329 7.45 -23.08 -7.00
CA SER A 329 8.82 -22.56 -7.07
C SER A 329 9.18 -21.58 -5.95
N THR A 330 8.19 -21.16 -5.14
CA THR A 330 8.39 -20.23 -4.03
C THR A 330 8.08 -20.89 -2.69
N THR A 331 9.03 -20.81 -1.77
CA THR A 331 8.87 -21.20 -0.36
C THR A 331 8.73 -19.96 0.51
N MET A 332 7.89 -20.03 1.54
CA MET A 332 7.74 -19.00 2.56
C MET A 332 8.03 -19.59 3.95
N CYS A 333 8.79 -18.86 4.75
CA CYS A 333 9.09 -19.14 6.14
C CYS A 333 8.66 -17.93 6.95
N THR A 334 7.59 -18.07 7.74
CA THR A 334 6.99 -16.94 8.46
C THR A 334 7.15 -17.13 9.95
N THR A 335 7.67 -16.12 10.64
CA THR A 335 7.85 -16.11 12.09
C THR A 335 7.20 -14.86 12.67
N PHE A 336 5.99 -15.01 13.22
CA PHE A 336 5.26 -13.92 13.85
C PHE A 336 5.16 -14.11 15.36
N SER A 337 5.18 -13.01 16.11
CA SER A 337 4.87 -13.02 17.53
C SER A 337 3.41 -13.42 17.78
N SER A 338 3.10 -13.79 19.02
CA SER A 338 1.73 -14.09 19.44
C SER A 338 0.78 -12.91 19.23
N ASN A 339 1.25 -11.67 19.40
CA ASN A 339 0.44 -10.46 19.20
C ASN A 339 0.09 -10.28 17.73
N THR A 340 1.06 -10.46 16.83
CA THR A 340 0.84 -10.38 15.38
C THR A 340 -0.05 -11.52 14.89
N THR A 341 0.14 -12.72 15.43
CA THR A 341 -0.74 -13.87 15.15
C THR A 341 -2.17 -13.59 15.59
N ALA A 342 -2.38 -13.06 16.80
CA ALA A 342 -3.71 -12.69 17.30
C ALA A 342 -4.35 -11.58 16.44
N PHE A 343 -3.56 -10.60 16.01
CA PHE A 343 -4.02 -9.57 15.09
C PHE A 343 -4.49 -10.18 13.76
N LEU A 344 -3.69 -11.05 13.15
CA LEU A 344 -4.06 -11.74 11.91
C LEU A 344 -5.37 -12.50 12.05
N LEU A 345 -5.53 -13.24 13.15
CA LEU A 345 -6.76 -13.98 13.45
C LEU A 345 -7.97 -13.04 13.56
N ASP A 346 -7.90 -11.93 14.31
CA ASP A 346 -8.99 -10.94 14.38
C ASP A 346 -9.38 -10.40 12.99
N ARG A 347 -8.42 -10.26 12.08
CA ARG A 347 -8.67 -9.76 10.72
C ARG A 347 -9.32 -10.79 9.80
N LEU A 348 -9.03 -12.07 9.98
CA LEU A 348 -9.63 -13.14 9.19
C LEU A 348 -11.04 -13.50 9.66
N GLN A 349 -11.47 -13.04 10.84
CA GLN A 349 -12.82 -13.31 11.29
C GLN A 349 -13.86 -12.73 10.33
N PRO A 350 -14.90 -13.49 9.95
CA PRO A 350 -16.02 -12.97 9.18
C PRO A 350 -16.65 -11.81 9.95
N LYS A 351 -16.54 -10.59 9.42
CA LYS A 351 -17.23 -9.42 9.94
C LYS A 351 -18.36 -9.11 8.98
N ASP A 352 -19.60 -9.24 9.45
CA ASP A 352 -20.78 -8.67 8.79
C ASP A 352 -20.71 -7.13 8.95
N ARG A 353 -19.64 -6.50 8.46
CA ARG A 353 -19.53 -5.04 8.48
C ARG A 353 -20.51 -4.50 7.46
N ASP A 354 -21.38 -3.61 7.92
CA ASP A 354 -22.35 -2.96 7.05
C ASP A 354 -21.61 -2.03 6.07
N PRO A 355 -21.75 -2.20 4.74
CA PRO A 355 -21.06 -1.35 3.76
C PRO A 355 -21.23 0.16 3.97
N PRO A 356 -22.40 0.69 4.41
CA PRO A 356 -22.55 2.09 4.77
C PRO A 356 -21.64 2.55 5.91
N VAL A 357 -21.34 1.70 6.90
CA VAL A 357 -20.42 2.04 8.01
C VAL A 357 -19.01 2.28 7.48
N ALA A 358 -18.52 1.37 6.62
CA ALA A 358 -17.21 1.51 5.97
C ALA A 358 -17.14 2.77 5.10
N ASN A 359 -18.19 3.04 4.30
CA ASN A 359 -18.27 4.22 3.45
C ASN A 359 -18.32 5.53 4.26
N ASN A 360 -19.05 5.54 5.38
CA ASN A 360 -19.12 6.69 6.27
C ASN A 360 -17.78 6.95 6.96
N ALA A 361 -17.09 5.91 7.40
CA ALA A 361 -15.75 6.02 7.98
C ALA A 361 -14.73 6.55 6.97
N LEU A 362 -14.80 6.12 5.70
CA LEU A 362 -14.01 6.71 4.61
C LEU A 362 -14.28 8.21 4.48
N ASN A 363 -15.55 8.58 4.30
CA ASN A 363 -15.94 9.97 4.02
C ASN A 363 -15.68 10.91 5.21
N LYS A 364 -15.74 10.40 6.44
CA LYS A 364 -15.35 11.15 7.65
C LYS A 364 -13.88 11.58 7.62
N ILE A 365 -13.01 10.85 6.93
CA ILE A 365 -11.59 11.20 6.78
C ILE A 365 -11.33 11.92 5.46
N MET A 366 -11.69 11.29 4.33
CA MET A 366 -11.36 11.81 3.00
C MET A 366 -12.16 13.06 2.62
N ASN A 367 -13.39 13.18 3.12
CA ASN A 367 -14.32 14.23 2.72
C ASN A 367 -14.76 15.12 3.91
N ALA A 368 -13.98 15.12 4.98
CA ALA A 368 -14.19 15.98 6.16
C ALA A 368 -14.39 17.46 5.73
N PRO A 369 -15.50 18.11 6.13
CA PRO A 369 -15.77 19.51 5.79
C PRO A 369 -14.65 20.45 6.27
N GLU A 370 -14.07 20.16 7.42
CA GLU A 370 -13.00 20.95 8.02
C GLU A 370 -11.69 20.91 7.23
N ARG A 371 -11.51 19.89 6.38
CA ARG A 371 -10.32 19.69 5.52
C ARG A 371 -10.55 20.12 4.06
N VAL A 372 -11.66 20.81 3.76
CA VAL A 372 -11.99 21.25 2.38
C VAL A 372 -10.86 22.05 1.72
N ASP A 373 -10.18 22.94 2.45
CA ASP A 373 -9.10 23.75 1.89
C ASP A 373 -7.87 22.93 1.50
N TYR A 374 -7.57 21.89 2.26
CA TYR A 374 -6.46 20.98 1.96
C TYR A 374 -6.75 20.18 0.69
N ARG A 375 -7.98 19.66 0.56
CA ARG A 375 -8.43 18.95 -0.63
C ARG A 375 -8.50 19.86 -1.86
N ASP A 376 -9.12 21.04 -1.72
CA ASP A 376 -9.24 22.00 -2.82
C ASP A 376 -7.86 22.54 -3.25
N ARG A 377 -6.88 22.62 -2.34
CA ARG A 377 -5.48 22.95 -2.66
C ARG A 377 -4.86 21.90 -3.55
N TYR A 378 -5.10 20.62 -3.26
CA TYR A 378 -4.66 19.56 -4.16
C TYR A 378 -5.37 19.65 -5.51
N TYR A 379 -6.70 19.77 -5.53
CA TYR A 379 -7.46 19.86 -6.79
C TYR A 379 -7.10 21.06 -7.65
N ALA A 380 -6.66 22.17 -7.04
CA ALA A 380 -6.23 23.36 -7.75
C ALA A 380 -5.03 23.14 -8.68
N SER A 381 -4.20 22.11 -8.49
CA SER A 381 -3.08 21.83 -9.38
C SER A 381 -3.48 20.90 -10.54
N LEU A 382 -4.68 20.31 -10.51
CA LEU A 382 -5.03 19.16 -11.35
C LEU A 382 -5.79 19.50 -12.62
N LYS A 383 -5.60 18.66 -13.65
CA LYS A 383 -6.41 18.68 -14.87
C LYS A 383 -7.89 18.44 -14.53
N PRO A 384 -8.83 18.97 -15.35
CA PRO A 384 -10.24 18.93 -14.99
C PRO A 384 -10.82 17.52 -14.75
N SER A 385 -10.54 16.56 -15.63
CA SER A 385 -11.03 15.19 -15.43
C SER A 385 -10.34 14.46 -14.27
N HIS A 386 -9.07 14.79 -13.95
CA HIS A 386 -8.36 14.19 -12.82
C HIS A 386 -8.98 14.59 -11.48
N ARG A 387 -9.46 15.84 -11.35
CA ARG A 387 -10.21 16.28 -10.15
C ARG A 387 -11.44 15.40 -9.90
N LEU A 388 -12.18 15.08 -10.96
CA LEU A 388 -13.36 14.23 -10.84
C LEU A 388 -12.99 12.76 -10.57
N ALA A 389 -11.96 12.23 -11.25
CA ALA A 389 -11.49 10.86 -10.99
C ALA A 389 -11.06 10.67 -9.53
N LEU A 390 -10.36 11.66 -8.97
CA LEU A 390 -9.97 11.66 -7.56
C LEU A 390 -11.15 11.87 -6.61
N GLU A 391 -12.10 12.73 -6.96
CA GLU A 391 -13.30 12.92 -6.14
C GLU A 391 -14.09 11.61 -6.05
N ALA A 392 -14.31 10.91 -7.17
CA ALA A 392 -14.95 9.61 -7.17
C ALA A 392 -14.19 8.61 -6.29
N TRP A 393 -12.86 8.55 -6.41
CA TRP A 393 -12.07 7.70 -5.53
C TRP A 393 -12.15 8.12 -4.06
N ARG A 394 -12.13 9.41 -3.70
CA ARG A 394 -12.28 9.85 -2.30
C ARG A 394 -13.65 9.53 -1.72
N SER A 395 -14.68 9.55 -2.56
CA SER A 395 -16.07 9.31 -2.18
C SER A 395 -16.39 7.82 -2.01
N TYR A 396 -15.81 6.95 -2.84
CA TYR A 396 -16.10 5.50 -2.86
C TYR A 396 -14.93 4.60 -2.43
N GLY A 397 -13.71 5.13 -2.42
CA GLY A 397 -12.46 4.45 -2.05
C GLY A 397 -12.16 3.20 -2.89
N LEU A 398 -12.52 3.21 -4.18
CA LEU A 398 -12.26 2.11 -5.10
C LEU A 398 -11.13 2.47 -6.06
N VAL A 399 -10.07 1.66 -6.09
CA VAL A 399 -9.13 1.69 -7.22
C VAL A 399 -9.71 0.80 -8.32
N LEU A 400 -10.44 1.44 -9.23
CA LEU A 400 -11.14 0.82 -10.34
C LEU A 400 -11.29 1.88 -11.46
N PRO A 401 -11.27 1.51 -12.76
CA PRO A 401 -11.50 2.49 -13.82
C PRO A 401 -12.86 3.18 -13.69
N PHE A 402 -12.93 4.47 -14.02
CA PHE A 402 -14.11 5.32 -13.77
C PHE A 402 -15.40 4.76 -14.40
N GLY A 403 -15.27 4.15 -15.58
CA GLY A 403 -16.40 3.56 -16.31
C GLY A 403 -16.67 2.07 -16.03
N ALA A 404 -15.94 1.44 -15.11
CA ALA A 404 -16.06 0.00 -14.86
C ALA A 404 -17.24 -0.36 -13.92
N ILE A 405 -17.66 -1.62 -13.98
CA ILE A 405 -18.73 -2.15 -13.13
C ILE A 405 -18.25 -2.19 -11.69
N ASN A 406 -18.90 -1.47 -10.79
CA ASN A 406 -18.55 -1.45 -9.37
C ASN A 406 -19.61 -2.08 -8.45
N ALA A 407 -20.77 -2.48 -8.96
CA ALA A 407 -21.87 -3.01 -8.14
C ALA A 407 -21.51 -4.28 -7.35
N HIS A 408 -20.45 -4.96 -7.77
CA HIS A 408 -19.95 -6.18 -7.15
C HIS A 408 -18.87 -5.90 -6.08
N MET A 409 -18.46 -4.65 -5.90
CA MET A 409 -17.49 -4.19 -4.89
C MET A 409 -18.21 -3.85 -3.59
N ALA A 410 -18.54 -4.87 -2.80
CA ALA A 410 -19.50 -4.73 -1.71
C ALA A 410 -19.03 -5.29 -0.36
N ILE A 411 -17.90 -5.99 -0.30
CA ILE A 411 -17.37 -6.55 0.96
C ILE A 411 -16.41 -5.53 1.57
N PRO A 412 -16.67 -4.94 2.75
CA PRO A 412 -15.71 -4.00 3.36
C PRO A 412 -14.35 -4.65 3.57
N ASN A 413 -13.29 -3.98 3.14
CA ASN A 413 -11.92 -4.47 3.27
C ASN A 413 -11.45 -4.36 4.74
N PRO A 414 -11.31 -5.47 5.51
CA PRO A 414 -10.95 -5.39 6.92
C PRO A 414 -9.53 -4.88 7.15
N TRP A 415 -8.68 -4.84 6.11
CA TRP A 415 -7.28 -4.45 6.19
C TRP A 415 -7.06 -2.93 6.20
N LEU A 416 -8.09 -2.13 5.95
CA LEU A 416 -8.02 -0.65 5.93
C LEU A 416 -8.71 0.03 7.10
N PHE A 417 -9.36 -0.73 7.96
CA PHE A 417 -10.05 -0.20 9.14
C PHE A 417 -9.55 -0.84 10.42
N THR A 418 -9.78 -0.22 11.55
CA THR A 418 -9.59 -0.82 12.88
C THR A 418 -10.71 -1.82 13.20
N HIS A 419 -10.61 -2.45 14.38
CA HIS A 419 -11.68 -3.30 14.91
C HIS A 419 -12.96 -2.51 15.21
N ASP A 420 -12.84 -1.23 15.60
CA ASP A 420 -13.94 -0.30 15.86
C ASP A 420 -14.34 0.55 14.64
N ASP A 421 -14.13 0.00 13.43
CA ASP A 421 -14.57 0.57 12.15
C ASP A 421 -14.02 1.96 11.79
N ARG A 422 -12.91 2.40 12.38
CA ARG A 422 -12.21 3.63 11.99
C ARG A 422 -11.29 3.38 10.81
N LEU A 423 -11.25 4.29 9.84
CA LEU A 423 -10.30 4.24 8.73
C LEU A 423 -8.88 4.48 9.25
N MET A 424 -7.95 3.58 8.91
CA MET A 424 -6.56 3.66 9.37
C MET A 424 -5.70 4.68 8.60
N LEU A 425 -6.18 5.14 7.46
CA LEU A 425 -5.50 6.12 6.60
C LEU A 425 -5.66 7.55 7.14
N ASN A 426 -4.88 8.47 6.58
CA ASN A 426 -5.08 9.91 6.73
C ASN A 426 -5.74 10.53 5.49
N ASP A 427 -6.10 11.81 5.57
CA ASP A 427 -6.78 12.56 4.51
C ASP A 427 -5.88 12.88 3.29
N SER A 428 -4.56 12.80 3.44
CA SER A 428 -3.58 13.06 2.39
C SER A 428 -3.08 11.80 1.66
N ALA A 429 -3.46 10.59 2.11
CA ALA A 429 -3.03 9.35 1.49
C ALA A 429 -3.58 9.22 0.06
N HIS A 430 -2.72 8.85 -0.90
CA HIS A 430 -3.14 8.54 -2.26
C HIS A 430 -2.63 7.16 -2.72
N PRO A 431 -3.42 6.40 -3.49
CA PRO A 431 -3.06 5.03 -3.86
C PRO A 431 -2.01 4.98 -4.99
N PHE A 432 -1.83 6.08 -5.74
CA PHE A 432 -0.77 6.21 -6.74
C PHE A 432 0.53 6.77 -6.16
N ASP A 433 0.58 7.14 -4.88
CA ASP A 433 1.83 7.60 -4.26
C ASP A 433 2.90 6.53 -4.41
N GLY A 434 4.10 6.94 -4.80
CA GLY A 434 5.26 6.07 -5.00
C GLY A 434 5.31 5.30 -6.32
N TRP A 435 4.27 5.31 -7.14
CA TRP A 435 4.31 4.72 -8.49
C TRP A 435 4.77 5.71 -9.56
N ASP A 436 5.35 5.19 -10.64
CA ASP A 436 5.79 6.02 -11.76
C ASP A 436 4.60 6.41 -12.66
N PHE A 437 4.36 7.71 -12.82
CA PHE A 437 3.23 8.22 -13.59
C PHE A 437 3.33 7.95 -15.09
N ASP A 438 4.54 7.88 -15.65
CA ASP A 438 4.76 7.60 -17.07
C ASP A 438 4.40 6.14 -17.36
N GLU A 439 4.90 5.21 -16.55
CA GLU A 439 4.52 3.79 -16.64
C GLU A 439 3.03 3.57 -16.40
N MET A 440 2.46 4.27 -15.42
CA MET A 440 1.04 4.16 -15.09
C MET A 440 0.14 4.57 -16.25
N PHE A 441 0.42 5.71 -16.89
CA PHE A 441 -0.33 6.16 -18.06
C PHE A 441 -0.12 5.27 -19.28
N ASN A 442 1.07 4.71 -19.46
CA ASN A 442 1.34 3.76 -20.54
C ASN A 442 0.54 2.46 -20.38
N ALA A 443 0.51 1.89 -19.17
CA ALA A 443 -0.33 0.73 -18.86
C ALA A 443 -1.81 1.07 -19.09
N GLY A 444 -2.29 2.20 -18.58
CA GLY A 444 -3.67 2.62 -18.81
C GLY A 444 -4.06 2.65 -20.29
N LYS A 445 -3.22 3.26 -21.15
CA LYS A 445 -3.43 3.28 -22.60
C LYS A 445 -3.43 1.88 -23.22
N ALA A 446 -2.51 1.00 -22.81
CA ALA A 446 -2.43 -0.37 -23.30
C ALA A 446 -3.73 -1.16 -23.03
N HIS A 447 -4.35 -0.91 -21.87
CA HIS A 447 -5.62 -1.52 -21.45
C HIS A 447 -6.86 -0.75 -21.91
N GLY A 448 -6.68 0.28 -22.75
CA GLY A 448 -7.76 1.01 -23.40
C GLY A 448 -8.35 2.14 -22.56
N THR A 449 -7.83 2.46 -21.37
CA THR A 449 -8.24 3.69 -20.67
C THR A 449 -7.53 4.92 -21.27
N THR A 450 -7.79 6.09 -20.69
CA THR A 450 -7.20 7.38 -21.06
C THR A 450 -6.43 7.95 -19.88
N GLU A 451 -5.51 8.89 -20.13
CA GLU A 451 -4.78 9.54 -19.03
C GLU A 451 -5.73 10.30 -18.09
N GLU A 452 -6.88 10.75 -18.61
CA GLU A 452 -7.90 11.44 -17.83
C GLU A 452 -8.49 10.60 -16.70
N ASP A 453 -8.52 9.28 -16.86
CA ASP A 453 -8.90 8.33 -15.81
C ASP A 453 -7.66 7.90 -15.01
N LEU A 454 -7.20 8.82 -14.15
CA LEU A 454 -6.03 8.64 -13.28
C LEU A 454 -6.08 7.34 -12.48
N ILE A 455 -7.25 7.01 -11.92
CA ILE A 455 -7.46 5.83 -11.08
C ILE A 455 -7.55 4.57 -11.93
N GLY A 456 -8.14 4.63 -13.12
CA GLY A 456 -8.10 3.53 -14.09
C GLY A 456 -6.69 3.21 -14.58
N CYS A 457 -5.86 4.24 -14.85
CA CYS A 457 -4.46 4.03 -15.20
C CYS A 457 -3.70 3.34 -14.06
N LEU A 458 -3.91 3.79 -12.81
CA LEU A 458 -3.36 3.13 -11.62
C LEU A 458 -3.81 1.67 -11.51
N PHE A 459 -5.11 1.41 -11.70
CA PHE A 459 -5.68 0.07 -11.63
C PHE A 459 -4.95 -0.90 -12.56
N PHE A 460 -4.86 -0.56 -13.85
CA PHE A 460 -4.22 -1.44 -14.83
C PHE A 460 -2.73 -1.58 -14.57
N TYR A 461 -2.03 -0.50 -14.24
CA TYR A 461 -0.61 -0.56 -13.93
C TYR A 461 -0.29 -1.48 -12.74
N VAL A 462 -0.96 -1.28 -11.61
CA VAL A 462 -0.75 -2.11 -10.42
C VAL A 462 -1.16 -3.55 -10.71
N LYS A 463 -2.27 -3.76 -11.44
CA LYS A 463 -2.70 -5.10 -11.83
C LYS A 463 -1.63 -5.80 -12.67
N ASP A 464 -1.07 -5.15 -13.70
CA ASP A 464 0.00 -5.71 -14.52
C ASP A 464 1.23 -6.08 -13.70
N GLN A 465 1.64 -5.20 -12.78
CA GLN A 465 2.74 -5.47 -11.86
C GLN A 465 2.47 -6.72 -11.01
N LEU A 466 1.25 -6.87 -10.48
CA LEU A 466 0.86 -8.01 -9.66
C LEU A 466 0.68 -9.30 -10.47
N VAL A 467 0.17 -9.23 -11.71
CA VAL A 467 0.08 -10.37 -12.63
C VAL A 467 1.48 -10.90 -12.96
N GLU A 468 2.40 -10.02 -13.35
CA GLU A 468 3.78 -10.41 -13.67
C GLU A 468 4.48 -10.99 -12.44
N PHE A 469 4.31 -10.35 -11.28
CA PHE A 469 4.87 -10.83 -10.03
C PHE A 469 4.33 -12.20 -9.64
N SER A 470 3.01 -12.41 -9.76
CA SER A 470 2.33 -13.68 -9.52
C SER A 470 2.89 -14.79 -10.43
N LYS A 471 3.07 -14.52 -11.73
CA LYS A 471 3.71 -15.44 -12.68
C LYS A 471 5.16 -15.76 -12.26
N ARG A 472 5.92 -14.74 -11.86
CA ARG A 472 7.32 -14.90 -11.42
C ARG A 472 7.47 -15.67 -10.12
N LEU A 473 6.58 -15.50 -9.15
CA LEU A 473 6.56 -16.35 -7.95
C LEU A 473 6.33 -17.84 -8.28
N ARG A 474 5.61 -18.16 -9.36
CA ARG A 474 5.43 -19.55 -9.82
C ARG A 474 6.62 -20.08 -10.62
N ARG A 475 7.40 -19.22 -11.25
CA ARG A 475 8.52 -19.58 -12.15
C ARG A 475 9.90 -19.51 -11.50
N PHE A 476 10.20 -18.43 -10.81
CA PHE A 476 11.51 -18.19 -10.20
C PHE A 476 11.64 -18.92 -8.87
N LYS A 477 12.88 -19.29 -8.51
CA LYS A 477 13.20 -19.96 -7.25
C LYS A 477 13.32 -18.90 -6.15
N VAL A 478 12.22 -18.63 -5.45
CA VAL A 478 12.16 -17.60 -4.41
C VAL A 478 12.00 -18.22 -3.03
N GLN A 479 12.76 -17.74 -2.05
CA GLN A 479 12.62 -18.10 -0.64
C GLN A 479 12.34 -16.83 0.16
N ILE A 480 11.14 -16.73 0.72
CA ILE A 480 10.69 -15.56 1.48
C ILE A 480 10.75 -15.88 2.97
N TYR A 481 11.46 -15.07 3.73
CA TYR A 481 11.56 -15.12 5.18
C TYR A 481 10.83 -13.90 5.74
N ALA A 482 9.64 -14.10 6.30
CA ALA A 482 8.79 -13.03 6.80
C ALA A 482 8.82 -12.96 8.33
N SER A 483 9.02 -11.78 8.91
CA SER A 483 9.00 -11.59 10.37
C SER A 483 8.40 -10.26 10.82
N ASP A 484 8.05 -10.18 12.10
CA ASP A 484 7.47 -9.00 12.75
C ASP A 484 8.43 -8.32 13.76
N LYS A 485 9.74 -8.40 13.51
CA LYS A 485 10.76 -7.94 14.47
C LYS A 485 11.04 -6.45 14.30
N ASP A 486 11.46 -5.82 15.38
CA ASP A 486 12.12 -4.52 15.31
C ASP A 486 13.34 -4.64 14.37
N ALA A 487 13.47 -3.72 13.42
CA ALA A 487 14.51 -3.74 12.40
C ALA A 487 15.93 -3.75 12.99
N ARG A 488 16.14 -3.25 14.21
CA ARG A 488 17.42 -3.26 14.93
C ARG A 488 17.69 -4.58 15.63
N GLN A 489 16.64 -5.32 15.99
CA GLN A 489 16.73 -6.61 16.65
C GLN A 489 16.81 -7.77 15.65
N LEU A 490 16.26 -7.57 14.44
CA LEU A 490 16.23 -8.58 13.40
C LEU A 490 17.63 -9.11 13.04
N PRO A 491 18.69 -8.30 12.84
CA PRO A 491 20.03 -8.81 12.54
C PRO A 491 20.56 -9.87 13.52
N LYS A 492 20.26 -9.72 14.82
CA LYS A 492 20.63 -10.71 15.85
C LYS A 492 19.84 -12.01 15.67
N THR A 493 18.54 -11.89 15.38
CA THR A 493 17.65 -13.02 15.10
C THR A 493 18.08 -13.78 13.83
N LEU A 494 18.46 -13.08 12.78
CA LEU A 494 18.98 -13.70 11.55
C LEU A 494 20.24 -14.53 11.86
N LYS A 495 21.20 -13.95 12.61
CA LYS A 495 22.44 -14.62 13.00
C LYS A 495 22.24 -15.88 13.84
N SER A 496 21.19 -15.93 14.65
CA SER A 496 20.89 -17.09 15.50
C SER A 496 20.18 -18.22 14.77
N HIS A 497 19.71 -18.02 13.53
CA HIS A 497 18.94 -19.01 12.76
C HIS A 497 19.72 -19.44 11.50
N PRO A 498 20.43 -20.58 11.51
CA PRO A 498 21.28 -21.02 10.40
C PRO A 498 20.56 -21.16 9.06
N ALA A 499 19.24 -21.40 9.08
CA ALA A 499 18.41 -21.51 7.87
C ALA A 499 18.11 -20.15 7.20
N PHE A 500 18.34 -19.04 7.90
CA PHE A 500 18.05 -17.70 7.41
C PHE A 500 19.26 -17.12 6.66
N PRO A 501 19.04 -16.18 5.72
CA PRO A 501 20.12 -15.45 5.05
C PRO A 501 21.06 -14.79 6.07
N GLN A 502 22.35 -15.10 5.97
CA GLN A 502 23.41 -14.54 6.83
C GLN A 502 24.16 -13.37 6.19
N SER A 503 23.94 -13.15 4.89
CA SER A 503 24.57 -12.10 4.11
C SER A 503 23.65 -11.65 2.99
N PHE A 504 23.72 -10.37 2.62
CA PHE A 504 22.82 -9.72 1.67
C PHE A 504 23.57 -8.95 0.59
N ASP A 505 23.14 -9.09 -0.66
CA ASP A 505 23.62 -8.30 -1.78
C ASP A 505 22.96 -6.92 -1.80
N ARG A 506 21.71 -6.82 -1.33
CA ARG A 506 20.98 -5.55 -1.24
C ARG A 506 20.17 -5.51 0.04
N ILE A 507 20.25 -4.40 0.77
CA ILE A 507 19.42 -4.13 1.94
C ILE A 507 18.77 -2.77 1.73
N GLU A 508 17.45 -2.72 1.65
CA GLU A 508 16.69 -1.48 1.48
C GLU A 508 15.98 -1.15 2.78
N VAL A 509 16.44 -0.11 3.48
CA VAL A 509 16.01 0.21 4.85
C VAL A 509 14.90 1.27 4.90
N SER A 510 14.35 1.68 3.76
CA SER A 510 13.30 2.70 3.66
C SER A 510 13.71 3.99 4.37
N ASN A 511 12.73 4.69 4.95
CA ASN A 511 12.91 5.93 5.68
C ASN A 511 13.35 5.76 7.13
N ILE A 512 13.65 4.55 7.61
CA ILE A 512 14.07 4.35 9.01
C ILE A 512 15.44 4.98 9.32
N THR A 513 16.19 5.35 8.28
CA THR A 513 17.41 6.18 8.34
C THR A 513 17.19 7.58 8.88
N ASP A 514 15.96 8.12 8.82
CA ASP A 514 15.67 9.40 9.46
C ASP A 514 15.78 9.27 11.00
N LYS A 515 16.32 10.32 11.64
CA LYS A 515 16.61 10.36 13.08
C LYS A 515 15.37 10.18 13.97
N ASN A 516 14.18 10.58 13.50
CA ASN A 516 12.92 10.37 14.21
C ASN A 516 12.44 8.90 14.20
N TYR A 517 13.18 8.00 13.54
CA TYR A 517 12.99 6.56 13.58
C TYR A 517 14.22 5.85 14.18
N VAL A 518 15.01 5.14 13.38
CA VAL A 518 16.21 4.40 13.82
C VAL A 518 17.47 5.27 13.69
N GLY A 519 17.52 6.17 12.72
CA GLY A 519 18.69 7.00 12.45
C GLY A 519 19.89 6.19 11.93
N MET A 520 21.09 6.77 12.02
CA MET A 520 22.33 6.17 11.51
C MET A 520 22.74 4.86 12.19
N SER A 521 22.14 4.53 13.34
CA SER A 521 22.34 3.23 13.99
C SER A 521 21.99 2.05 13.09
N VAL A 522 21.12 2.24 12.09
CA VAL A 522 20.79 1.22 11.09
C VAL A 522 22.03 0.68 10.36
N LEU A 523 23.05 1.51 10.11
CA LEU A 523 24.28 1.09 9.45
C LEU A 523 25.12 0.18 10.36
N SER A 524 25.12 0.44 11.67
CA SER A 524 25.79 -0.43 12.65
C SER A 524 25.08 -1.79 12.78
N ASP A 525 23.75 -1.80 12.71
CA ASP A 525 22.94 -3.00 12.87
C ASP A 525 22.98 -3.89 11.61
N TRP A 526 22.89 -3.28 10.41
CA TRP A 526 22.76 -3.99 9.13
C TRP A 526 24.03 -4.07 8.28
N GLY A 527 24.98 -3.12 8.43
CA GLY A 527 26.26 -3.12 7.72
C GLY A 527 27.03 -4.44 7.83
N PRO A 528 27.14 -5.07 9.02
CA PRO A 528 27.81 -6.36 9.18
C PRO A 528 27.18 -7.52 8.40
N LEU A 529 25.94 -7.38 7.91
CA LEU A 529 25.24 -8.40 7.11
C LEU A 529 25.40 -8.16 5.60
N LEU A 530 26.03 -7.08 5.17
CA LEU A 530 26.26 -6.81 3.75
C LEU A 530 27.29 -7.80 3.18
N ASN A 531 27.05 -8.26 1.95
CA ASN A 531 27.92 -9.22 1.27
C ASN A 531 29.25 -8.60 0.84
N LYS A 532 30.28 -8.76 1.67
CA LYS A 532 31.64 -8.26 1.43
C LYS A 532 32.33 -8.85 0.19
N THR A 533 31.84 -9.97 -0.33
CA THR A 533 32.41 -10.59 -1.54
C THR A 533 31.82 -10.02 -2.83
N ASN A 534 30.70 -9.30 -2.73
CA ASN A 534 30.03 -8.68 -3.86
C ASN A 534 30.37 -7.18 -3.89
N PRO A 535 31.17 -6.69 -4.85
CA PRO A 535 31.57 -5.28 -4.91
C PRO A 535 30.41 -4.33 -5.24
N HIS A 536 29.27 -4.87 -5.67
CA HIS A 536 28.07 -4.10 -5.94
C HIS A 536 27.12 -4.07 -4.74
N ALA A 537 27.41 -4.79 -3.65
CA ALA A 537 26.54 -4.84 -2.49
C ALA A 537 26.28 -3.44 -1.95
N ALA A 538 25.03 -3.19 -1.52
CA ALA A 538 24.67 -1.90 -0.97
C ALA A 538 23.55 -1.96 0.07
N ILE A 539 23.63 -1.06 1.05
CA ILE A 539 22.50 -0.59 1.83
C ILE A 539 21.93 0.66 1.15
N ILE A 540 20.63 0.68 0.93
CA ILE A 540 19.89 1.79 0.31
C ILE A 540 18.96 2.37 1.38
N GLY A 541 19.10 3.66 1.68
CA GLY A 541 18.24 4.34 2.65
C GLY A 541 17.68 5.65 2.11
N LEU A 542 16.52 6.03 2.62
CA LEU A 542 15.84 7.28 2.30
C LEU A 542 15.80 8.21 3.50
N PHE A 543 16.13 9.48 3.29
CA PHE A 543 15.87 10.55 4.23
C PHE A 543 14.76 11.43 3.68
N MET A 544 13.65 11.51 4.38
CA MET A 544 12.53 12.39 4.01
C MET A 544 12.26 13.47 5.05
N ASN A 545 12.65 13.25 6.31
CA ASN A 545 12.37 14.17 7.42
C ASN A 545 13.59 15.00 7.86
N TRP A 546 14.79 14.73 7.33
CA TRP A 546 16.03 15.44 7.69
C TRP A 546 15.92 16.98 7.64
N HIS A 547 15.13 17.52 6.69
CA HIS A 547 14.95 18.95 6.49
C HIS A 547 14.31 19.66 7.70
N LEU A 548 13.55 18.93 8.52
CA LEU A 548 12.95 19.44 9.77
C LEU A 548 14.00 19.75 10.84
N TRP A 549 15.15 19.08 10.76
CA TRP A 549 16.25 19.20 11.73
C TRP A 549 17.38 20.12 11.26
N LYS A 550 17.36 20.52 9.98
CA LYS A 550 18.38 21.36 9.37
C LYS A 550 17.77 22.63 8.81
N LYS A 551 17.83 23.73 9.57
CA LYS A 551 17.25 25.03 9.16
C LYS A 551 17.73 25.50 7.79
N SER A 552 18.98 25.22 7.43
CA SER A 552 19.56 25.58 6.12
C SER A 552 18.98 24.78 4.95
N ALA A 553 18.16 23.75 5.18
CA ALA A 553 17.41 23.06 4.14
C ALA A 553 16.23 23.90 3.63
N ASN A 554 15.70 24.80 4.46
CA ASN A 554 14.59 25.66 4.08
C ASN A 554 15.11 26.79 3.17
N TYR A 555 14.60 26.86 1.94
CA TYR A 555 14.97 27.89 0.97
C TYR A 555 14.66 29.32 1.46
N LEU A 556 13.71 29.48 2.40
CA LEU A 556 13.39 30.77 3.03
C LEU A 556 14.38 31.21 4.11
N SER A 557 15.30 30.33 4.53
CA SER A 557 16.28 30.65 5.57
C SER A 557 17.40 31.58 5.09
N SER A 558 17.54 31.77 3.76
CA SER A 558 18.56 32.60 3.14
C SER A 558 18.00 33.31 1.90
N SER A 559 18.24 34.62 1.79
CA SER A 559 17.85 35.41 0.63
C SER A 559 18.52 34.90 -0.66
N VAL A 560 19.77 34.42 -0.57
CA VAL A 560 20.49 33.83 -1.71
C VAL A 560 19.81 32.54 -2.16
N GLY A 561 19.49 31.63 -1.23
CA GLY A 561 18.84 30.36 -1.53
C GLY A 561 17.45 30.54 -2.15
N PHE A 562 16.66 31.48 -1.61
CA PHE A 562 15.37 31.85 -2.17
C PHE A 562 15.51 32.42 -3.59
N ASN A 563 16.39 33.40 -3.79
CA ASN A 563 16.57 34.06 -5.08
C ASN A 563 17.07 33.08 -6.16
N ASP A 564 18.00 32.18 -5.83
CA ASP A 564 18.50 31.18 -6.76
C ASP A 564 17.43 30.17 -7.17
N ALA A 565 16.65 29.65 -6.21
CA ALA A 565 15.56 28.73 -6.50
C ALA A 565 14.48 29.41 -7.36
N MET A 566 14.10 30.65 -7.03
CA MET A 566 13.16 31.45 -7.81
C MET A 566 13.68 31.74 -9.23
N LYS A 567 14.97 32.06 -9.38
CA LYS A 567 15.60 32.28 -10.68
C LYS A 567 15.56 31.02 -11.54
N ARG A 568 15.90 29.85 -10.98
CA ARG A 568 15.83 28.55 -11.67
C ARG A 568 14.40 28.20 -12.07
N MET A 569 13.44 28.40 -11.17
CA MET A 569 12.02 28.18 -11.47
C MET A 569 11.51 29.10 -12.58
N SER A 570 11.88 30.38 -12.55
CA SER A 570 11.47 31.37 -13.55
C SER A 570 12.10 31.10 -14.92
N ALA A 571 13.28 30.48 -14.95
CA ALA A 571 13.95 30.06 -16.17
C ALA A 571 13.41 28.73 -16.73
N CYS A 572 12.56 28.00 -15.99
CA CYS A 572 11.94 26.77 -16.44
C CYS A 572 10.77 27.09 -17.39
N PRO A 573 10.87 26.79 -18.70
CA PRO A 573 9.84 27.17 -19.67
C PRO A 573 8.48 26.51 -19.41
N SER A 574 8.51 25.36 -18.74
CA SER A 574 7.34 24.52 -18.45
C SER A 574 6.73 24.78 -17.07
N ALA A 575 7.36 25.61 -16.24
CA ALA A 575 6.75 26.03 -14.98
C ALA A 575 5.53 26.89 -15.30
N GLY A 576 4.34 26.43 -14.90
CA GLY A 576 3.06 27.10 -15.19
C GLY A 576 2.84 28.44 -14.47
N PHE A 577 3.91 29.17 -14.13
CA PHE A 577 3.86 30.36 -13.30
C PHE A 577 4.18 31.64 -14.10
N SER A 578 3.35 32.66 -13.90
CA SER A 578 3.61 34.05 -14.27
C SER A 578 3.38 34.90 -13.01
N PRO A 579 4.39 35.65 -12.51
CA PRO A 579 4.27 36.45 -11.29
C PRO A 579 3.35 37.65 -11.54
N THR A 580 2.06 37.50 -11.24
CA THR A 580 1.13 38.64 -11.20
C THR A 580 0.32 38.60 -9.91
N ASN A 581 0.65 39.54 -9.02
CA ASN A 581 0.02 39.95 -7.77
C ASN A 581 0.09 39.02 -6.53
N PRO A 582 0.67 39.50 -5.40
CA PRO A 582 0.92 38.66 -4.21
C PRO A 582 -0.20 38.60 -3.16
N PHE A 583 -1.31 39.36 -3.25
CA PHE A 583 -2.36 39.37 -2.20
C PHE A 583 -3.80 39.56 -2.72
N PRO A 584 -4.82 38.89 -2.12
CA PRO A 584 -4.71 37.76 -1.16
C PRO A 584 -3.93 36.59 -1.78
N PRO A 585 -3.45 35.56 -1.04
CA PRO A 585 -2.66 34.49 -1.66
C PRO A 585 -3.47 33.88 -2.80
N ASP A 586 -3.16 34.32 -4.01
CA ASP A 586 -3.77 33.80 -5.23
C ASP A 586 -3.40 32.31 -5.26
N ARG A 587 -4.27 31.50 -5.86
CA ARG A 587 -4.01 30.07 -6.15
C ARG A 587 -2.57 29.86 -6.63
N LYS A 588 -2.07 30.79 -7.45
CA LYS A 588 -0.71 30.80 -8.01
C LYS A 588 0.39 30.94 -6.97
N VAL A 589 0.23 31.77 -5.94
CA VAL A 589 1.25 32.00 -4.90
C VAL A 589 1.37 30.77 -3.98
N THR A 590 0.25 30.17 -3.60
CA THR A 590 0.27 28.94 -2.77
C THR A 590 0.88 27.76 -3.52
N GLU A 591 0.61 27.63 -4.82
CA GLU A 591 1.19 26.59 -5.68
C GLU A 591 2.70 26.83 -5.91
N MET A 592 3.09 28.08 -6.10
CA MET A 592 4.50 28.48 -6.19
C MET A 592 5.27 28.06 -4.94
N MET A 593 4.78 28.42 -3.74
CA MET A 593 5.47 28.09 -2.48
C MET A 593 5.65 26.58 -2.25
N LYS A 594 4.73 25.75 -2.78
CA LYS A 594 4.85 24.28 -2.74
C LYS A 594 5.95 23.75 -3.67
N THR A 595 6.14 24.40 -4.82
CA THR A 595 6.95 23.85 -5.93
C THR A 595 8.37 24.43 -5.99
N VAL A 596 8.65 25.58 -5.35
CA VAL A 596 10.00 26.18 -5.30
C VAL A 596 11.05 25.21 -4.75
N THR A 597 10.70 24.33 -3.80
CA THR A 597 11.62 23.31 -3.25
C THR A 597 12.19 22.37 -4.32
N LEU A 598 11.46 22.13 -5.41
CA LEU A 598 11.93 21.34 -6.56
C LEU A 598 13.18 21.96 -7.20
N PHE A 599 13.27 23.29 -7.18
CA PHE A 599 14.37 24.08 -7.77
C PHE A 599 15.44 24.49 -6.77
N HIS A 600 15.27 24.14 -5.50
CA HIS A 600 16.26 24.39 -4.47
C HIS A 600 17.26 23.24 -4.39
N ASP A 601 18.55 23.55 -4.59
CA ASP A 601 19.63 22.61 -4.32
C ASP A 601 19.89 22.58 -2.82
N THR A 602 19.61 21.45 -2.20
CA THR A 602 19.83 21.22 -0.78
C THR A 602 20.99 20.27 -0.49
N SER A 603 21.80 19.93 -1.50
CA SER A 603 22.86 18.92 -1.40
C SER A 603 23.84 19.26 -0.27
N LYS A 604 24.35 20.50 -0.24
CA LYS A 604 25.22 21.00 0.83
C LYS A 604 24.60 20.93 2.22
N SER A 605 23.34 21.39 2.36
CA SER A 605 22.62 21.33 3.64
C SER A 605 22.41 19.89 4.11
N PHE A 606 22.20 18.96 3.18
CA PHE A 606 22.05 17.54 3.47
C PHE A 606 23.38 16.89 3.86
N GLU A 607 24.47 17.19 3.16
CA GLU A 607 25.82 16.75 3.56
C GLU A 607 26.18 17.25 4.96
N ASP A 608 25.88 18.51 5.27
CA ASP A 608 26.10 19.05 6.61
C ASP A 608 25.17 18.41 7.64
N TYR A 609 23.99 17.92 7.27
CA TYR A 609 23.15 17.12 8.16
C TYR A 609 23.76 15.73 8.43
N LEU A 610 24.27 15.05 7.41
CA LEU A 610 24.93 13.74 7.58
C LEU A 610 26.16 13.83 8.49
N LYS A 611 26.94 14.92 8.38
CA LYS A 611 28.05 15.21 9.31
C LYS A 611 27.57 15.40 10.76
N ASP A 612 26.49 16.16 10.96
CA ASP A 612 25.91 16.35 12.30
C ASP A 612 25.45 15.03 12.92
N GLU A 613 24.92 14.12 12.10
CA GLU A 613 24.50 12.77 12.49
C GLU A 613 25.65 11.75 12.54
N LYS A 614 26.90 12.21 12.34
CA LYS A 614 28.13 11.40 12.39
C LYS A 614 28.10 10.21 11.44
N GLU A 615 27.52 10.38 10.27
CA GLU A 615 27.37 9.30 9.29
C GLU A 615 28.72 8.67 8.92
N ASP A 616 29.72 9.46 8.55
CA ASP A 616 31.06 8.99 8.17
C ASP A 616 31.71 8.13 9.28
N ASP A 617 31.60 8.54 10.55
CA ASP A 617 32.15 7.78 11.68
C ASP A 617 31.44 6.44 11.87
N ILE A 618 30.13 6.42 11.68
CA ILE A 618 29.28 5.24 11.90
C ILE A 618 29.42 4.26 10.74
N SER A 619 29.39 4.73 9.50
CA SER A 619 29.56 3.90 8.31
C SER A 619 30.97 3.29 8.26
N SER A 620 32.00 4.09 8.55
CA SER A 620 33.38 3.60 8.64
C SER A 620 33.55 2.49 9.70
N LYS A 621 32.97 2.66 10.90
CA LYS A 621 32.96 1.61 11.94
C LYS A 621 32.21 0.34 11.51
N ALA A 622 31.19 0.48 10.67
CA ALA A 622 30.47 -0.65 10.08
C ALA A 622 31.22 -1.28 8.87
N GLY A 623 32.33 -0.69 8.44
CA GLY A 623 33.10 -1.13 7.27
C GLY A 623 32.45 -0.76 5.94
N LEU A 624 31.71 0.35 5.91
CA LEU A 624 30.98 0.86 4.76
C LEU A 624 31.47 2.24 4.36
N GLN A 625 31.21 2.61 3.10
CA GLN A 625 31.38 3.99 2.64
C GLN A 625 30.14 4.47 1.89
N SER A 626 29.71 5.71 2.16
CA SER A 626 28.67 6.37 1.37
C SER A 626 29.14 6.60 -0.07
N ARG A 627 28.31 6.22 -1.05
CA ARG A 627 28.59 6.43 -2.46
C ARG A 627 28.42 7.90 -2.80
N ARG A 628 29.40 8.45 -3.53
CA ARG A 628 29.34 9.83 -4.07
C ARG A 628 28.35 10.00 -5.21
N ILE A 629 28.05 8.88 -5.89
CA ILE A 629 27.12 8.81 -7.02
C ILE A 629 26.35 7.50 -6.85
N ASN A 630 25.04 7.60 -6.71
CA ASN A 630 24.17 6.45 -6.61
C ASN A 630 24.09 5.67 -7.93
N ARG A 631 24.02 4.34 -7.83
CA ARG A 631 23.99 3.41 -8.97
C ARG A 631 22.71 2.57 -9.06
N ILE A 632 21.90 2.55 -8.01
CA ILE A 632 20.67 1.76 -7.92
C ILE A 632 19.46 2.71 -7.98
N VAL A 633 19.45 3.76 -7.16
CA VAL A 633 18.33 4.72 -7.06
C VAL A 633 18.83 6.16 -7.18
N PRO A 634 18.14 7.06 -7.91
CA PRO A 634 18.56 8.47 -7.98
C PRO A 634 18.65 9.12 -6.59
N HIS A 635 19.62 10.02 -6.38
CA HIS A 635 19.87 10.67 -5.08
C HIS A 635 18.69 11.50 -4.56
N ARG A 636 17.74 11.87 -5.41
CA ARG A 636 16.46 12.48 -5.03
C ARG A 636 15.37 12.11 -6.03
N CYS A 637 14.11 12.21 -5.60
CA CYS A 637 12.96 11.98 -6.46
C CYS A 637 13.05 12.81 -7.76
N PHE A 638 12.73 12.17 -8.89
CA PHE A 638 12.70 12.75 -10.24
C PHE A 638 14.05 13.18 -10.84
N ALA A 639 15.17 13.01 -10.13
CA ALA A 639 16.50 13.16 -10.71
C ALA A 639 16.88 11.95 -11.58
N LYS A 640 17.89 12.12 -12.43
CA LYS A 640 18.44 11.01 -13.24
C LYS A 640 19.43 10.20 -12.39
N LEU A 641 19.40 8.88 -12.53
CA LEU A 641 20.40 8.01 -11.91
C LEU A 641 21.82 8.36 -12.40
N GLY A 642 22.84 8.16 -11.55
CA GLY A 642 24.23 8.42 -11.92
C GLY A 642 24.62 9.90 -11.97
N THR A 643 23.74 10.82 -11.53
CA THR A 643 24.04 12.25 -11.49
C THR A 643 24.64 12.70 -10.15
N LYS A 644 25.22 13.91 -10.11
CA LYS A 644 25.81 14.46 -8.88
C LYS A 644 24.70 14.83 -7.89
N HIS A 645 24.99 14.79 -6.60
CA HIS A 645 24.00 15.10 -5.55
C HIS A 645 23.40 16.52 -5.64
N SER A 646 24.11 17.47 -6.24
CA SER A 646 23.63 18.85 -6.49
C SER A 646 22.68 18.98 -7.69
N GLU A 647 22.58 17.94 -8.53
CA GLU A 647 21.73 17.99 -9.72
C GLU A 647 20.25 18.00 -9.32
N LEU A 648 19.49 18.86 -9.99
CA LEU A 648 18.05 19.03 -9.79
C LEU A 648 17.26 18.20 -10.81
N PRO A 649 15.99 17.87 -10.54
CA PRO A 649 15.11 17.27 -11.53
C PRO A 649 15.01 18.14 -12.80
N VAL A 650 15.05 17.47 -13.96
CA VAL A 650 14.87 18.13 -15.26
C VAL A 650 13.38 18.25 -15.57
N ILE A 651 12.92 19.47 -15.81
CA ILE A 651 11.55 19.78 -16.25
C ILE A 651 11.63 20.38 -17.65
N ASP A 652 11.43 19.54 -18.66
CA ASP A 652 11.59 19.87 -20.09
C ASP A 652 10.26 20.04 -20.83
N SER A 653 9.13 19.71 -20.20
CA SER A 653 7.80 19.75 -20.83
C SER A 653 6.70 20.10 -19.81
N PRO A 654 5.58 20.73 -20.24
CA PRO A 654 4.41 20.96 -19.40
C PRO A 654 3.84 19.67 -18.80
N GLU A 655 3.92 18.56 -19.54
CA GLU A 655 3.50 17.24 -19.09
C GLU A 655 4.38 16.73 -17.95
N ARG A 656 5.71 16.90 -18.05
CA ARG A 656 6.62 16.56 -16.97
C ARG A 656 6.39 17.44 -15.75
N TRP A 657 6.18 18.75 -15.94
CA TRP A 657 5.78 19.65 -14.86
C TRP A 657 4.52 19.15 -14.16
N TYR A 658 3.49 18.81 -14.93
CA TYR A 658 2.22 18.33 -14.37
C TYR A 658 2.39 17.08 -13.50
N LYS A 659 3.18 16.10 -13.97
CA LYS A 659 3.45 14.86 -13.21
C LYS A 659 4.28 15.12 -11.95
N VAL A 660 5.37 15.89 -12.09
CA VAL A 660 6.32 16.12 -11.01
C VAL A 660 5.79 17.09 -9.97
N ALA A 661 5.17 18.20 -10.37
CA ALA A 661 4.81 19.30 -9.49
C ALA A 661 3.34 19.24 -9.00
N CYS A 662 2.43 18.80 -9.88
CA CYS A 662 0.99 18.87 -9.62
C CYS A 662 0.40 17.55 -9.12
N LEU A 663 0.74 16.43 -9.77
CA LEU A 663 0.25 15.10 -9.39
C LEU A 663 0.98 14.51 -8.18
N SER A 664 2.31 14.62 -8.16
CA SER A 664 3.15 14.14 -7.08
C SER A 664 2.76 14.72 -5.71
N GLY A 665 2.74 13.85 -4.69
CA GLY A 665 2.61 14.22 -3.28
C GLY A 665 3.94 14.57 -2.59
N MET A 666 5.08 14.50 -3.29
CA MET A 666 6.41 14.64 -2.70
C MET A 666 6.69 16.05 -2.17
N ALA A 667 7.49 16.14 -1.10
CA ALA A 667 7.97 17.42 -0.55
C ALA A 667 9.25 17.92 -1.25
N TYR A 668 9.89 17.06 -2.05
CA TYR A 668 11.16 17.25 -2.77
C TYR A 668 12.41 17.36 -1.87
N TYR A 669 12.24 17.14 -0.57
CA TYR A 669 13.34 16.97 0.38
C TYR A 669 13.86 15.54 0.43
N GLU A 670 13.17 14.57 -0.17
CA GLU A 670 13.54 13.15 -0.15
C GLU A 670 14.94 12.95 -0.76
N ARG A 671 15.86 12.33 0.00
CA ARG A 671 17.23 12.04 -0.43
C ARG A 671 17.53 10.56 -0.24
N TYR A 672 18.03 9.92 -1.29
CA TYR A 672 18.53 8.55 -1.23
C TYR A 672 20.03 8.54 -1.06
N VAL A 673 20.52 7.67 -0.19
CA VAL A 673 21.94 7.39 0.01
C VAL A 673 22.18 5.90 -0.14
N GLU A 674 23.28 5.56 -0.81
CA GLU A 674 23.76 4.19 -0.94
C GLU A 674 25.07 4.03 -0.17
N TRP A 675 25.17 3.00 0.67
CA TRP A 675 26.39 2.62 1.36
C TRP A 675 26.86 1.25 0.86
N GLY A 676 28.13 1.12 0.49
CA GLY A 676 28.70 -0.12 -0.02
C GLY A 676 30.05 -0.46 0.59
#